data_AF-A0A959K3E3-F1
#
_entry.id   AF-A0A959K3E3-F1
#
_cell.length_a   1.000
_cell.length_b   1.000
_cell.length_c   1.000
_cell.angle_alpha   90.00
_cell.angle_beta   90.00
_cell.angle_gamma   90.00
#
_symmetry.space_group_name_H-M   'P 1'
#
loop_
_entity.id
_entity.type
_entity.pdbx_description
1 polymer ?
#
loop_
_entity_poly.entity_id
_entity_poly.type
_entity_poly.pdbx_seq_one_letter_code
_entity_poly.pdbx_strand_id
1 'polypeptide(L)'
;MKPIYAILIFTITTGSIFLNGIVNAQEFRSIDGWLNNPDHFWGAAFTHVQYPSPVTYDDGFATPTGVNRPNPRTISSLLFSQEGLVSDPNGLNALVWVFGQFIDHDITLSPDHPHEEMDIPVPAFDPYFDPAGTGQAVIPMHRSDYDRTTGFLPGFPRRHFNATTSYIDGSTVYGPDQERANWLRTFRDGKLKTSEGNMLPYNTEDGEYDSAVDTLAPEMAMPFRHVSKYYVAGDERANENPLLTSIHTIFVREHNRYCDELKNLHPDWDDESLYQYARKYVGAMIEAIVYEEWLPLLGIHISDYAGYDREVNPSMMNEFVTAAYRYGHTTITPILIRLDHDGKPHPDGDVALRHAFFNPEAISSEMGVEPYLMGAVVRAQQKVDCKVIDELRNFLFGAPGSGGLDLVALNINRGRDRGLLDYNHLRTYFGLPLLSSFDQMTGDPLMQAGLEDVYGDIDDIDAWVGMLAEDHVEGSMFGPTASAIIKAQFSALRDGDRFYYENDNYLTADEKINIKHTRFAEILRRNAEMSIFPDQAFSVTTFDPILVRSYDGKSNNEYNPDWGSKDARVVGRIAPAFSDGISEPSGPDRPNPRAISNGIFSQSTAINDALNLSAYAWGWGQFIDHDITLSPDHPSERFDISVPAYDAFFDPAGTGQAVIPMNRSDYVPGSGTSRTNPRAYYNGITAFIDASAVYGSDEERASWLRTFESGKLKVSAGNLLPYNTYSGEKYDALDPDAPEMAMPLPHVTLFFVAGDVRANENPFLTSIHTLFVREHNRLCDSYQAQFPEWTDEQIYQHARKMVGGYMEAIVYYEWLPTLGISLPDYTGYKADVNPGIMNVFSTAAYRYGHSTIGDDFVVMDKNGEYMPGGDDLRLRDLFFNPGAISEETNGIEGFLGGMSTIHTQEFDCHVIDDLRNFLFGPPGAGGLDLVAMNINRGRDRGLPDYNSIRDVMGLSRINTFSQLSANPILNQHFAVTYGDVDLIDVWAGMLAEEHMQGSLFGRTAQTIISEQFTNIRDGDRFFFEVDPVLSETEKIEIRNIRLSDIIRRNTLLEFIPDEVFRINESTTGIEEDLTELALQIYPNPSTVSLSCNISNDNLGPEPAMVEIFDMYGRRVWRSDLILNEPDQLVTVDVEALPSQSRYLLHIRTDNRSFTGKFVKL
;
A
#
# COMPACT_ATOMS: atom_id res chain seq x y z
N MET A 1 23.15 5.55 50.03
CA MET A 1 23.35 5.11 51.44
C MET A 1 22.00 4.81 52.09
N LYS A 2 21.44 3.61 51.88
CA LYS A 2 20.23 3.08 52.54
C LYS A 2 20.05 1.53 52.54
N PRO A 3 20.97 0.63 52.09
CA PRO A 3 20.65 -0.81 52.08
C PRO A 3 21.10 -1.61 53.31
N ILE A 4 21.88 -1.05 54.25
CA ILE A 4 22.46 -1.83 55.36
C ILE A 4 21.48 -2.01 56.56
N TYR A 5 20.32 -1.34 56.57
CA TYR A 5 19.36 -1.42 57.68
C TYR A 5 18.31 -2.54 57.57
N ALA A 6 18.14 -3.17 56.40
CA ALA A 6 17.07 -4.16 56.20
C ALA A 6 17.40 -5.55 56.78
N ILE A 7 18.66 -5.97 56.76
CA ILE A 7 19.05 -7.34 57.14
C ILE A 7 19.16 -7.53 58.67
N LEU A 8 19.39 -6.47 59.45
CA LEU A 8 19.61 -6.59 60.90
C LEU A 8 18.38 -6.29 61.78
N ILE A 9 17.31 -5.68 61.24
CA ILE A 9 16.06 -5.39 62.00
C ILE A 9 15.00 -6.50 61.81
N PHE A 10 15.15 -7.38 60.82
CA PHE A 10 14.17 -8.43 60.55
C PHE A 10 14.11 -9.54 61.62
N THR A 11 15.11 -9.63 62.51
CA THR A 11 15.20 -10.73 63.50
C THR A 11 14.75 -10.37 64.92
N ILE A 12 14.44 -9.10 65.27
CA ILE A 12 14.17 -8.73 66.68
C ILE A 12 12.85 -7.93 66.91
N THR A 13 12.12 -7.51 65.88
CA THR A 13 10.85 -6.75 66.07
C THR A 13 9.63 -7.36 65.37
N THR A 14 9.48 -8.68 65.38
CA THR A 14 8.25 -9.38 64.93
C THR A 14 7.42 -9.97 66.09
N GLY A 15 7.62 -9.45 67.30
CA GLY A 15 6.75 -9.70 68.44
C GLY A 15 5.90 -8.48 68.74
N SER A 16 4.66 -8.46 68.26
CA SER A 16 3.58 -7.49 68.54
C SER A 16 3.44 -6.34 67.54
N ILE A 17 2.63 -6.57 66.50
CA ILE A 17 1.46 -5.78 66.02
C ILE A 17 1.14 -6.33 64.61
N PHE A 18 0.39 -7.43 64.56
CA PHE A 18 -0.32 -7.91 63.37
C PHE A 18 -1.74 -8.25 63.83
N LEU A 19 -2.63 -7.27 63.75
CA LEU A 19 -4.06 -7.44 63.95
C LEU A 19 -4.75 -6.73 62.78
N ASN A 20 -4.72 -7.40 61.62
CA ASN A 20 -5.78 -7.49 60.60
C ASN A 20 -5.22 -8.27 59.40
N GLY A 21 -5.84 -9.42 59.09
CA GLY A 21 -5.63 -10.21 57.86
C GLY A 21 -4.35 -11.07 57.83
N ILE A 22 -4.35 -12.23 58.49
CA ILE A 22 -3.38 -13.29 58.14
C ILE A 22 -3.94 -13.99 56.91
N VAL A 23 -3.39 -13.73 55.72
CA VAL A 23 -3.69 -14.52 54.51
C VAL A 23 -3.32 -15.97 54.81
N ASN A 24 -4.26 -16.89 54.57
CA ASN A 24 -4.03 -18.30 54.78
C ASN A 24 -3.06 -18.84 53.70
N ALA A 25 -1.76 -18.92 54.01
CA ALA A 25 -0.73 -19.38 53.09
C ALA A 25 -0.87 -20.87 52.64
N GLN A 26 -1.82 -21.62 53.21
CA GLN A 26 -2.22 -22.91 52.67
C GLN A 26 -3.15 -22.77 51.46
N GLU A 27 -3.97 -21.71 51.45
CA GLU A 27 -5.05 -21.49 50.50
C GLU A 27 -4.67 -20.51 49.39
N PHE A 28 -3.91 -19.46 49.69
CA PHE A 28 -3.49 -18.46 48.71
C PHE A 28 -1.97 -18.32 48.67
N ARG A 29 -1.42 -18.11 47.47
CA ARG A 29 -0.02 -17.73 47.26
C ARG A 29 0.22 -16.35 47.86
N SER A 30 1.34 -16.14 48.55
CA SER A 30 1.73 -14.78 48.93
C SER A 30 2.03 -13.93 47.70
N ILE A 31 2.06 -12.60 47.86
CA ILE A 31 2.37 -11.67 46.77
C ILE A 31 3.82 -11.81 46.29
N ASP A 32 4.74 -12.09 47.20
CA ASP A 32 6.18 -12.25 46.93
C ASP A 32 6.61 -13.69 46.59
N GLY A 33 5.66 -14.62 46.49
CA GLY A 33 5.90 -16.05 46.24
C GLY A 33 6.51 -16.83 47.43
N TRP A 34 6.72 -16.17 48.58
CA TRP A 34 7.20 -16.81 49.80
C TRP A 34 6.27 -17.96 50.26
N LEU A 35 6.87 -19.06 50.76
CA LEU A 35 6.17 -20.29 51.15
C LEU A 35 5.37 -20.99 50.03
N ASN A 36 5.60 -20.67 48.75
CA ASN A 36 5.02 -21.48 47.69
C ASN A 36 5.61 -22.90 47.73
N ASN A 37 6.94 -23.02 47.84
CA ASN A 37 7.60 -24.24 48.29
C ASN A 37 7.73 -24.23 49.84
N PRO A 38 7.27 -25.29 50.54
CA PRO A 38 7.32 -25.32 52.01
C PRO A 38 8.73 -25.57 52.58
N ASP A 39 9.64 -26.12 51.78
CA ASP A 39 10.96 -26.58 52.21
C ASP A 39 12.10 -25.62 51.73
N HIS A 40 11.82 -24.78 50.72
CA HIS A 40 12.79 -23.88 50.09
C HIS A 40 12.21 -22.49 49.78
N PHE A 41 13.07 -21.48 49.64
CA PHE A 41 12.68 -20.14 49.15
C PHE A 41 12.67 -20.04 47.61
N TRP A 42 12.68 -21.17 46.91
CA TRP A 42 12.74 -21.17 45.45
C TRP A 42 11.56 -20.42 44.83
N GLY A 43 11.84 -19.71 43.75
CA GLY A 43 10.85 -18.92 43.00
C GLY A 43 10.35 -17.64 43.67
N ALA A 44 10.64 -17.38 44.96
CA ALA A 44 10.22 -16.15 45.62
C ALA A 44 10.98 -14.93 45.09
N ALA A 45 10.39 -13.74 45.19
CA ALA A 45 11.03 -12.48 44.81
C ALA A 45 12.33 -12.24 45.60
N PHE A 46 13.31 -11.61 44.95
CA PHE A 46 14.67 -11.37 45.45
C PHE A 46 15.47 -12.62 45.82
N THR A 47 15.14 -13.78 45.24
CA THR A 47 15.95 -15.00 45.37
C THR A 47 16.86 -15.22 44.16
N HIS A 48 17.92 -16.02 44.34
CA HIS A 48 18.91 -16.24 43.27
C HIS A 48 18.32 -16.97 42.07
N VAL A 49 18.72 -16.52 40.87
CA VAL A 49 18.57 -17.33 39.65
C VAL A 49 19.42 -18.61 39.73
N GLN A 50 19.04 -19.61 38.96
CA GLN A 50 19.74 -20.87 38.82
C GLN A 50 20.84 -20.80 37.76
N TYR A 51 21.86 -21.65 37.91
CA TYR A 51 22.95 -21.80 36.95
C TYR A 51 23.09 -23.29 36.57
N PRO A 52 22.22 -23.80 35.68
CA PRO A 52 22.33 -25.13 35.09
C PRO A 52 23.71 -25.39 34.44
N SER A 53 24.30 -24.37 33.82
CA SER A 53 25.66 -24.43 33.28
C SER A 53 26.66 -23.63 34.14
N PRO A 54 27.98 -23.90 34.04
CA PRO A 54 29.01 -23.12 34.72
C PRO A 54 29.02 -21.66 34.26
N VAL A 55 29.25 -20.74 35.21
CA VAL A 55 29.48 -19.33 34.90
C VAL A 55 30.95 -19.13 34.50
N THR A 56 31.18 -18.48 33.36
CA THR A 56 32.50 -18.41 32.71
C THR A 56 33.10 -17.00 32.66
N TYR A 57 33.03 -16.28 33.77
CA TYR A 57 33.79 -15.03 33.93
C TYR A 57 35.29 -15.24 33.60
N ASP A 58 35.91 -14.29 32.89
CA ASP A 58 37.30 -14.43 32.42
C ASP A 58 38.31 -14.49 33.58
N ASP A 59 38.01 -13.83 34.70
CA ASP A 59 38.77 -13.91 35.95
C ASP A 59 38.29 -15.03 36.89
N GLY A 60 37.26 -15.78 36.48
CA GLY A 60 36.60 -16.84 37.23
C GLY A 60 35.59 -16.36 38.27
N PHE A 61 35.29 -15.05 38.37
CA PHE A 61 34.32 -14.56 39.36
C PHE A 61 33.51 -13.30 39.03
N ALA A 62 33.99 -12.36 38.22
CA ALA A 62 33.28 -11.10 37.97
C ALA A 62 33.57 -10.40 36.62
N THR A 63 34.71 -10.63 35.99
CA THR A 63 35.05 -10.00 34.70
C THR A 63 34.21 -10.64 33.59
N PRO A 64 33.40 -9.86 32.85
CA PRO A 64 32.55 -10.37 31.77
C PRO A 64 33.29 -11.34 30.85
N THR A 65 32.60 -12.39 30.42
CA THR A 65 33.20 -13.43 29.59
C THR A 65 33.43 -12.96 28.15
N GLY A 66 34.29 -13.66 27.41
CA GLY A 66 34.42 -13.46 25.98
C GLY A 66 35.09 -12.13 25.62
N VAL A 67 36.08 -11.69 26.40
CA VAL A 67 36.86 -10.46 26.11
C VAL A 67 37.56 -10.55 24.73
N ASN A 68 37.82 -11.76 24.24
CA ASN A 68 38.40 -11.99 22.91
C ASN A 68 37.35 -12.18 21.79
N ARG A 69 36.04 -12.22 22.11
CA ARG A 69 34.99 -12.35 21.11
C ARG A 69 34.78 -11.03 20.36
N PRO A 70 34.20 -11.08 19.14
CA PRO A 70 33.92 -9.88 18.34
C PRO A 70 33.10 -8.84 19.10
N ASN A 71 33.25 -7.58 18.69
CA ASN A 71 32.51 -6.46 19.29
C ASN A 71 30.98 -6.63 19.08
N PRO A 72 30.13 -6.47 20.13
CA PRO A 72 28.68 -6.67 20.01
C PRO A 72 28.00 -5.81 18.93
N ARG A 73 28.43 -4.56 18.74
CA ARG A 73 27.88 -3.68 17.68
C ARG A 73 28.33 -4.14 16.29
N THR A 74 29.52 -4.70 16.16
CA THR A 74 29.98 -5.31 14.90
C THR A 74 29.13 -6.53 14.55
N ILE A 75 28.86 -7.40 15.53
CA ILE A 75 27.97 -8.57 15.35
C ILE A 75 26.57 -8.12 14.92
N SER A 76 26.00 -7.12 15.61
CA SER A 76 24.69 -6.54 15.28
C SER A 76 24.64 -5.96 13.86
N SER A 77 25.71 -5.29 13.43
CA SER A 77 25.76 -4.65 12.12
C SER A 77 25.88 -5.67 10.98
N LEU A 78 26.66 -6.74 11.18
CA LEU A 78 26.98 -7.71 10.13
C LEU A 78 25.97 -8.86 10.03
N LEU A 79 25.44 -9.35 11.15
CA LEU A 79 24.51 -10.47 11.15
C LEU A 79 23.05 -10.01 11.19
N PHE A 80 22.74 -9.02 12.04
CA PHE A 80 21.37 -8.64 12.39
C PHE A 80 20.74 -7.53 11.54
N SER A 81 21.46 -7.01 10.54
CA SER A 81 20.87 -6.08 9.58
C SER A 81 19.78 -6.76 8.75
N GLN A 82 18.65 -6.07 8.62
CA GLN A 82 17.49 -6.53 7.88
C GLN A 82 17.14 -5.51 6.78
N GLU A 83 16.93 -6.01 5.56
CA GLU A 83 16.35 -5.25 4.44
C GLU A 83 14.93 -5.79 4.21
N GLY A 84 13.91 -4.93 4.29
CA GLY A 84 12.51 -5.39 4.20
C GLY A 84 11.98 -6.05 5.47
N LEU A 85 10.74 -6.56 5.44
CA LEU A 85 10.16 -7.38 6.52
C LEU A 85 10.41 -8.87 6.24
N VAL A 86 10.74 -9.64 7.28
CA VAL A 86 10.87 -11.10 7.23
C VAL A 86 9.75 -11.70 8.07
N SER A 87 8.60 -11.95 7.44
CA SER A 87 7.40 -12.43 8.14
C SER A 87 7.57 -13.85 8.69
N ASP A 88 6.90 -14.11 9.81
CA ASP A 88 6.76 -15.44 10.39
C ASP A 88 6.04 -16.39 9.42
N PRO A 89 6.62 -17.55 9.08
CA PRO A 89 6.07 -18.45 8.08
C PRO A 89 4.82 -19.20 8.54
N ASN A 90 4.53 -19.21 9.86
CA ASN A 90 3.36 -19.87 10.44
C ASN A 90 2.17 -18.93 10.60
N GLY A 91 2.30 -17.66 10.18
CA GLY A 91 1.24 -16.67 10.28
C GLY A 91 0.90 -16.31 11.74
N LEU A 92 1.89 -16.34 12.64
CA LEU A 92 1.71 -15.83 14.00
C LEU A 92 1.69 -14.31 14.01
N ASN A 93 0.87 -13.69 14.86
CA ASN A 93 0.65 -12.24 14.87
C ASN A 93 1.32 -11.53 16.05
N ALA A 94 1.10 -10.22 16.20
CA ALA A 94 1.79 -9.43 17.23
C ALA A 94 1.40 -9.80 18.67
N LEU A 95 0.22 -10.40 18.90
CA LEU A 95 -0.18 -10.87 20.22
C LEU A 95 0.74 -11.97 20.76
N VAL A 96 1.45 -12.71 19.89
CA VAL A 96 2.41 -13.74 20.32
C VAL A 96 3.59 -13.13 21.09
N TRP A 97 4.25 -12.12 20.52
CA TRP A 97 5.42 -11.51 21.15
C TRP A 97 5.04 -10.65 22.34
N VAL A 98 3.91 -9.93 22.29
CA VAL A 98 3.51 -9.06 23.41
C VAL A 98 2.97 -9.86 24.59
N PHE A 99 2.29 -10.99 24.33
CA PHE A 99 1.93 -11.92 25.40
C PHE A 99 3.18 -12.59 25.98
N GLY A 100 4.15 -12.96 25.13
CA GLY A 100 5.47 -13.44 25.59
C GLY A 100 6.19 -12.43 26.49
N GLN A 101 6.16 -11.14 26.13
CA GLN A 101 6.69 -10.04 26.96
C GLN A 101 5.92 -9.91 28.28
N PHE A 102 4.59 -9.97 28.25
CA PHE A 102 3.76 -9.95 29.45
C PHE A 102 4.12 -11.12 30.40
N ILE A 103 4.35 -12.32 29.87
CA ILE A 103 4.79 -13.48 30.67
C ILE A 103 6.23 -13.30 31.17
N ASP A 104 7.16 -12.77 30.36
CA ASP A 104 8.52 -12.45 30.82
C ASP A 104 8.48 -11.53 32.03
N HIS A 105 7.61 -10.53 32.00
CA HIS A 105 7.49 -9.55 33.07
C HIS A 105 6.85 -10.13 34.34
N ASP A 106 6.10 -11.23 34.21
CA ASP A 106 5.51 -11.96 35.34
C ASP A 106 6.59 -12.73 36.11
N ILE A 107 7.47 -13.42 35.37
CA ILE A 107 8.44 -14.37 35.92
C ILE A 107 9.87 -13.83 36.02
N THR A 108 10.19 -12.69 35.38
CA THR A 108 11.54 -12.10 35.38
C THR A 108 11.58 -10.58 35.55
N LEU A 109 12.51 -10.13 36.39
CA LEU A 109 12.95 -8.75 36.47
C LEU A 109 14.40 -8.75 36.95
N SER A 110 15.33 -8.34 36.09
CA SER A 110 16.76 -8.25 36.40
C SER A 110 17.18 -6.78 36.54
N PRO A 111 17.36 -6.26 37.76
CA PRO A 111 17.74 -4.87 37.96
C PRO A 111 19.16 -4.58 37.46
N ASP A 112 19.36 -3.35 36.97
CA ASP A 112 20.69 -2.85 36.62
C ASP A 112 21.41 -2.29 37.86
N HIS A 113 22.73 -2.46 37.91
CA HIS A 113 23.56 -1.88 38.96
C HIS A 113 23.74 -0.37 38.71
N PRO A 114 23.37 0.50 39.66
CA PRO A 114 23.24 1.95 39.42
C PRO A 114 24.57 2.69 39.16
N HIS A 115 25.71 2.03 39.36
CA HIS A 115 27.04 2.64 39.30
C HIS A 115 28.11 1.78 38.61
N GLU A 116 27.75 0.64 38.01
CA GLU A 116 28.71 -0.19 37.27
C GLU A 116 28.37 -0.10 35.78
N GLU A 117 29.17 0.66 35.04
CA GLU A 117 29.04 0.84 33.59
C GLU A 117 29.80 -0.27 32.84
N MET A 118 29.27 -0.68 31.70
CA MET A 118 29.84 -1.64 30.76
C MET A 118 29.48 -1.23 29.33
N ASP A 119 29.88 -0.01 28.99
CA ASP A 119 29.64 0.59 27.68
C ASP A 119 30.19 -0.27 26.53
N ILE A 120 29.44 -0.34 25.44
CA ILE A 120 29.81 -1.10 24.25
C ILE A 120 30.53 -0.14 23.28
N PRO A 121 31.80 -0.39 22.93
CA PRO A 121 32.51 0.45 21.97
C PRO A 121 31.83 0.42 20.59
N VAL A 122 31.68 1.57 19.95
CA VAL A 122 31.17 1.68 18.58
C VAL A 122 32.33 1.67 17.59
N PRO A 123 32.31 0.83 16.54
CA PRO A 123 33.32 0.86 15.49
C PRO A 123 33.41 2.23 14.81
N ALA A 124 34.63 2.66 14.45
CA ALA A 124 34.81 3.90 13.71
C ALA A 124 34.07 3.85 12.36
N PHE A 125 33.41 4.95 12.01
CA PHE A 125 32.58 5.10 10.81
C PHE A 125 31.30 4.25 10.82
N ASP A 126 30.84 3.81 11.99
CA ASP A 126 29.48 3.28 12.13
C ASP A 126 28.48 4.33 11.60
N PRO A 127 27.62 3.98 10.63
CA PRO A 127 26.78 4.96 9.94
C PRO A 127 25.74 5.64 10.84
N TYR A 128 25.42 5.04 12.00
CA TYR A 128 24.42 5.54 12.93
C TYR A 128 25.06 6.20 14.14
N PHE A 129 25.96 5.49 14.82
CA PHE A 129 26.47 5.91 16.13
C PHE A 129 27.81 6.67 16.08
N ASP A 130 28.60 6.53 15.01
CA ASP A 130 29.86 7.27 14.82
C ASP A 130 30.12 7.63 13.35
N PRO A 131 29.20 8.37 12.68
CA PRO A 131 29.31 8.65 11.25
C PRO A 131 30.53 9.51 10.90
N ALA A 132 31.06 10.25 11.86
CA ALA A 132 32.27 11.06 11.71
C ALA A 132 33.58 10.26 11.84
N GLY A 133 33.51 8.98 12.20
CA GLY A 133 34.67 8.10 12.34
C GLY A 133 35.63 8.51 13.44
N THR A 134 35.11 8.97 14.57
CA THR A 134 35.92 9.41 15.71
C THR A 134 36.60 8.23 16.42
N GLY A 135 35.97 7.05 16.39
CA GLY A 135 36.35 5.87 17.16
C GLY A 135 36.22 6.07 18.67
N GLN A 136 35.42 7.05 19.12
CA GLN A 136 35.23 7.38 20.54
C GLN A 136 33.78 7.18 21.02
N ALA A 137 32.84 6.93 20.10
CA ALA A 137 31.45 6.70 20.47
C ALA A 137 31.26 5.36 21.20
N VAL A 138 30.29 5.32 22.10
CA VAL A 138 29.91 4.12 22.85
C VAL A 138 28.39 4.03 22.96
N ILE A 139 27.86 2.81 23.06
CA ILE A 139 26.47 2.57 23.44
C ILE A 139 26.47 2.32 24.96
N PRO A 140 25.79 3.17 25.76
CA PRO A 140 25.84 3.09 27.21
C PRO A 140 25.08 1.88 27.73
N MET A 141 25.63 1.21 28.74
CA MET A 141 25.00 0.06 29.41
C MET A 141 25.47 -0.04 30.85
N HIS A 142 24.55 -0.37 31.77
CA HIS A 142 24.89 -0.78 33.13
C HIS A 142 24.98 -2.30 33.26
N ARG A 143 25.87 -2.77 34.14
CA ARG A 143 25.98 -4.20 34.49
C ARG A 143 24.77 -4.63 35.32
N SER A 144 24.43 -5.91 35.27
CA SER A 144 23.36 -6.47 36.11
C SER A 144 23.68 -6.33 37.60
N ASP A 145 22.70 -5.97 38.42
CA ASP A 145 22.86 -5.98 39.89
C ASP A 145 23.05 -7.42 40.39
N TYR A 146 23.79 -7.56 41.49
CA TYR A 146 24.25 -8.85 41.97
C TYR A 146 24.33 -8.91 43.50
N ASP A 147 24.40 -10.13 44.02
CA ASP A 147 24.65 -10.39 45.42
C ASP A 147 26.06 -9.93 45.80
N ARG A 148 26.14 -8.83 46.54
CA ARG A 148 27.40 -8.22 47.01
C ARG A 148 28.22 -9.14 47.93
N THR A 149 27.66 -10.28 48.35
CA THR A 149 28.37 -11.35 49.06
C THR A 149 29.00 -12.38 48.13
N THR A 150 28.97 -12.15 46.81
CA THR A 150 29.53 -12.99 45.74
C THR A 150 30.39 -12.16 44.77
N GLY A 151 31.12 -12.80 43.86
CA GLY A 151 31.89 -12.11 42.83
C GLY A 151 33.20 -11.45 43.29
N PHE A 152 33.91 -12.08 44.24
CA PHE A 152 35.16 -11.53 44.81
C PHE A 152 36.35 -12.49 44.80
N LEU A 153 36.17 -13.77 44.46
CA LEU A 153 37.26 -14.72 44.19
C LEU A 153 36.81 -15.90 43.30
N PRO A 154 37.74 -16.57 42.59
CA PRO A 154 37.44 -17.79 41.83
C PRO A 154 36.73 -18.85 42.69
N GLY A 155 35.67 -19.44 42.14
CA GLY A 155 34.79 -20.40 42.84
C GLY A 155 33.62 -19.76 43.61
N PHE A 156 33.59 -18.43 43.70
CA PHE A 156 32.45 -17.64 44.20
C PHE A 156 32.04 -16.59 43.16
N PRO A 157 31.57 -17.00 41.97
CA PRO A 157 31.21 -16.07 40.90
C PRO A 157 30.03 -15.18 41.31
N ARG A 158 29.89 -14.02 40.66
CA ARG A 158 28.73 -13.15 40.83
C ARG A 158 27.45 -13.96 40.65
N ARG A 159 26.54 -13.83 41.62
CA ARG A 159 25.19 -14.38 41.55
C ARG A 159 24.18 -13.24 41.52
N HIS A 160 23.16 -13.42 40.72
CA HIS A 160 22.11 -12.43 40.51
C HIS A 160 20.79 -12.89 41.15
N PHE A 161 19.94 -11.93 41.47
CA PHE A 161 18.58 -12.17 41.97
C PHE A 161 17.55 -11.94 40.87
N ASN A 162 16.37 -12.54 41.03
CA ASN A 162 15.18 -12.13 40.32
C ASN A 162 14.39 -11.17 41.22
N ALA A 163 14.10 -9.94 40.78
CA ALA A 163 13.39 -8.96 41.61
C ALA A 163 11.87 -9.19 41.65
N THR A 164 11.34 -10.02 40.74
CA THR A 164 9.96 -10.52 40.77
C THR A 164 9.91 -12.00 41.15
N THR A 165 8.71 -12.58 41.31
CA THR A 165 8.55 -14.01 41.52
C THR A 165 8.94 -14.79 40.25
N SER A 166 9.25 -16.07 40.36
CA SER A 166 9.46 -16.93 39.18
C SER A 166 8.18 -17.64 38.75
N TYR A 167 7.03 -17.29 39.34
CA TYR A 167 5.78 -18.01 39.12
C TYR A 167 4.88 -17.28 38.14
N ILE A 168 4.11 -18.02 37.37
CA ILE A 168 3.06 -17.45 36.51
C ILE A 168 1.84 -17.17 37.40
N ASP A 169 1.87 -16.06 38.11
CA ASP A 169 0.89 -15.73 39.16
C ASP A 169 0.22 -14.37 38.97
N GLY A 170 0.46 -13.72 37.83
CA GLY A 170 -0.11 -12.42 37.51
C GLY A 170 0.51 -11.29 38.31
N SER A 171 1.76 -11.42 38.77
CA SER A 171 2.61 -10.32 39.26
C SER A 171 2.60 -9.09 38.33
N THR A 172 2.40 -9.27 37.03
CA THR A 172 2.16 -8.15 36.08
C THR A 172 0.89 -7.33 36.35
N VAL A 173 -0.10 -7.93 37.00
CA VAL A 173 -1.38 -7.33 37.37
C VAL A 173 -1.37 -6.90 38.84
N TYR A 174 -0.79 -7.72 39.73
CA TYR A 174 -0.89 -7.56 41.17
C TYR A 174 0.37 -7.00 41.86
N GLY A 175 1.52 -7.04 41.18
CA GLY A 175 2.82 -6.66 41.71
C GLY A 175 3.51 -7.78 42.49
N PRO A 176 4.86 -7.73 42.61
CA PRO A 176 5.64 -8.73 43.35
C PRO A 176 5.80 -8.40 44.84
N ASP A 177 5.25 -7.28 45.31
CA ASP A 177 5.35 -6.84 46.70
C ASP A 177 4.02 -6.27 47.24
N GLN A 178 3.85 -6.37 48.56
CA GLN A 178 2.59 -6.02 49.22
C GLN A 178 2.27 -4.51 49.16
N GLU A 179 3.26 -3.63 49.06
CA GLU A 179 3.06 -2.18 49.01
C GLU A 179 2.43 -1.80 47.66
N ARG A 180 3.00 -2.30 46.56
CA ARG A 180 2.45 -2.14 45.22
C ARG A 180 1.05 -2.77 45.11
N ALA A 181 0.87 -4.01 45.58
CA ALA A 181 -0.42 -4.69 45.56
C ALA A 181 -1.50 -3.89 46.31
N ASN A 182 -1.17 -3.34 47.49
CA ASN A 182 -2.09 -2.50 48.25
C ASN A 182 -2.41 -1.19 47.53
N TRP A 183 -1.42 -0.55 46.90
CA TRP A 183 -1.65 0.69 46.18
C TRP A 183 -2.59 0.49 44.99
N LEU A 184 -2.50 -0.64 44.29
CA LEU A 184 -3.35 -0.96 43.14
C LEU A 184 -4.81 -1.29 43.53
N ARG A 185 -5.10 -1.57 44.80
CA ARG A 185 -6.44 -1.97 45.26
C ARG A 185 -7.32 -0.78 45.61
N THR A 186 -8.62 -0.96 45.38
CA THR A 186 -9.67 -0.06 45.86
C THR A 186 -10.06 -0.35 47.32
N PHE A 187 -9.74 -1.54 47.82
CA PHE A 187 -10.25 -2.12 49.08
C PHE A 187 -11.78 -2.13 49.17
N ARG A 188 -12.44 -2.19 48.01
CA ARG A 188 -13.88 -2.32 47.89
C ARG A 188 -14.24 -3.40 46.89
N ASP A 189 -15.10 -4.32 47.32
CA ASP A 189 -15.67 -5.40 46.50
C ASP A 189 -14.60 -6.26 45.78
N GLY A 190 -13.39 -6.32 46.34
CA GLY A 190 -12.24 -7.07 45.83
C GLY A 190 -11.50 -6.40 44.66
N LYS A 191 -11.87 -5.17 44.25
CA LYS A 191 -11.45 -4.61 42.96
C LYS A 191 -10.11 -3.88 42.96
N LEU A 192 -9.46 -3.89 41.80
CA LEU A 192 -8.32 -3.06 41.44
C LEU A 192 -8.77 -1.68 40.93
N LYS A 193 -7.93 -0.67 41.12
CA LYS A 193 -8.13 0.70 40.63
C LYS A 193 -8.07 0.72 39.10
N THR A 194 -8.84 1.61 38.51
CA THR A 194 -8.88 1.92 37.07
C THR A 194 -9.12 3.42 36.92
N SER A 195 -8.72 4.02 35.81
CA SER A 195 -9.07 5.41 35.45
C SER A 195 -10.28 5.46 34.51
N GLU A 196 -10.63 6.68 34.05
CA GLU A 196 -11.59 6.90 32.97
C GLU A 196 -11.33 5.98 31.76
N GLY A 197 -12.40 5.50 31.12
CA GLY A 197 -12.33 4.52 30.03
C GLY A 197 -12.00 3.10 30.49
N ASN A 198 -12.04 2.82 31.81
CA ASN A 198 -11.66 1.53 32.39
C ASN A 198 -10.21 1.15 32.02
N MET A 199 -9.34 2.16 31.97
CA MET A 199 -7.91 2.04 31.72
C MET A 199 -7.15 1.79 33.03
N LEU A 200 -5.87 1.47 32.96
CA LEU A 200 -5.00 1.41 34.14
C LEU A 200 -5.04 2.74 34.93
N PRO A 201 -4.84 2.72 36.26
CA PRO A 201 -4.79 3.94 37.05
C PRO A 201 -3.53 4.75 36.73
N TYR A 202 -3.62 6.07 36.74
CA TYR A 202 -2.45 6.95 36.71
C TYR A 202 -1.76 7.01 38.08
N ASN A 203 -0.50 7.46 38.12
CA ASN A 203 0.27 7.74 39.34
C ASN A 203 -0.23 8.97 40.14
N THR A 204 -1.55 9.14 40.25
CA THR A 204 -2.23 10.29 40.86
C THR A 204 -3.01 9.88 42.10
N GLU A 205 -3.40 10.86 42.93
CA GLU A 205 -4.04 10.62 44.26
C GLU A 205 -5.30 9.74 44.18
N ASP A 206 -6.08 9.86 43.11
CA ASP A 206 -7.29 9.07 42.85
C ASP A 206 -7.17 8.12 41.66
N GLY A 207 -6.01 8.08 40.98
CA GLY A 207 -5.78 7.28 39.78
C GLY A 207 -6.28 7.91 38.47
N GLU A 208 -6.86 9.11 38.50
CA GLU A 208 -7.33 9.81 37.31
C GLU A 208 -6.29 10.76 36.71
N TYR A 209 -6.32 10.95 35.39
CA TYR A 209 -5.31 11.75 34.69
C TYR A 209 -5.27 13.19 35.19
N ASP A 210 -6.39 13.81 35.53
CA ASP A 210 -6.44 15.25 35.88
C ASP A 210 -5.99 15.56 37.31
N SER A 211 -5.83 14.55 38.16
CA SER A 211 -5.49 14.71 39.57
C SER A 211 -4.01 14.99 39.83
N ALA A 212 -3.68 15.36 41.06
CA ALA A 212 -2.29 15.60 41.48
C ALA A 212 -1.51 14.28 41.53
N VAL A 213 -0.21 14.33 41.22
CA VAL A 213 0.68 13.16 41.33
C VAL A 213 0.75 12.69 42.78
N ASP A 214 0.51 11.40 43.01
CA ASP A 214 0.66 10.77 44.31
C ASP A 214 2.13 10.45 44.56
N THR A 215 2.72 11.05 45.60
CA THR A 215 4.11 10.80 46.00
C THR A 215 4.34 9.38 46.54
N LEU A 216 3.29 8.62 46.81
CA LEU A 216 3.32 7.23 47.24
C LEU A 216 3.01 6.25 46.10
N ALA A 217 2.78 6.72 44.88
CA ALA A 217 2.57 5.84 43.73
C ALA A 217 3.82 4.99 43.45
N PRO A 218 3.65 3.70 43.09
CA PRO A 218 4.74 2.85 42.66
C PRO A 218 5.55 3.46 41.52
N GLU A 219 6.87 3.26 41.55
CA GLU A 219 7.76 3.67 40.47
C GLU A 219 7.49 2.83 39.21
N MET A 220 7.53 3.51 38.06
CA MET A 220 7.39 2.89 36.74
C MET A 220 8.63 3.24 35.91
N ALA A 221 9.10 2.28 35.10
CA ALA A 221 10.27 2.45 34.25
C ALA A 221 9.99 3.52 33.19
N MET A 222 10.69 4.65 33.27
CA MET A 222 10.61 5.76 32.31
C MET A 222 12.03 6.26 31.92
N PRO A 223 12.89 5.38 31.40
CA PRO A 223 14.32 5.66 31.27
C PRO A 223 14.68 6.81 30.30
N PHE A 224 13.79 7.15 29.36
CA PHE A 224 14.09 8.11 28.28
C PHE A 224 13.04 9.21 28.07
N ARG A 225 11.96 9.23 28.88
CA ARG A 225 10.88 10.23 28.75
C ARG A 225 10.56 10.86 30.09
N HIS A 226 10.60 12.18 30.15
CA HIS A 226 10.21 12.94 31.34
C HIS A 226 8.74 13.36 31.24
N VAL A 227 7.83 12.42 31.48
CA VAL A 227 6.42 12.73 31.74
C VAL A 227 6.15 12.67 33.24
N SER A 228 5.30 13.56 33.73
CA SER A 228 4.93 13.58 35.16
C SER A 228 3.80 12.59 35.50
N LYS A 229 3.04 12.16 34.50
CA LYS A 229 1.90 11.25 34.63
C LYS A 229 2.04 10.06 33.70
N TYR A 230 1.79 8.87 34.23
CA TYR A 230 1.92 7.59 33.53
C TYR A 230 0.99 6.55 34.17
N TYR A 231 0.68 5.49 33.44
CA TYR A 231 -0.11 4.38 33.95
C TYR A 231 0.68 3.58 34.98
N VAL A 232 -0.01 3.01 35.97
CA VAL A 232 0.57 2.18 37.03
C VAL A 232 -0.07 0.79 36.99
N ALA A 233 0.77 -0.24 37.03
CA ALA A 233 0.36 -1.65 37.01
C ALA A 233 1.17 -2.46 38.02
N GLY A 234 0.93 -3.78 38.06
CA GLY A 234 1.73 -4.72 38.87
C GLY A 234 3.20 -4.73 38.44
N ASP A 235 3.47 -4.70 37.14
CA ASP A 235 4.83 -4.61 36.60
C ASP A 235 5.26 -3.16 36.36
N GLU A 236 6.54 -2.83 36.60
CA GLU A 236 7.07 -1.48 36.42
C GLU A 236 7.28 -1.08 34.95
N ARG A 237 7.29 -2.04 34.02
CA ARG A 237 7.55 -1.82 32.59
C ARG A 237 6.25 -1.74 31.77
N ALA A 238 5.08 -1.69 32.41
CA ALA A 238 3.79 -1.71 31.72
C ALA A 238 3.59 -0.60 30.66
N ASN A 239 4.30 0.54 30.77
CA ASN A 239 4.24 1.64 29.80
C ASN A 239 5.23 1.48 28.63
N GLU A 240 5.98 0.37 28.54
CA GLU A 240 7.05 0.22 27.55
C GLU A 240 6.54 0.38 26.13
N ASN A 241 5.40 -0.20 25.77
CA ASN A 241 4.72 0.06 24.50
C ASN A 241 3.20 -0.04 24.65
N PRO A 242 2.41 0.59 23.75
CA PRO A 242 0.95 0.61 23.84
C PRO A 242 0.31 -0.78 23.88
N LEU A 243 0.79 -1.72 23.06
CA LEU A 243 0.19 -3.05 23.00
C LEU A 243 0.38 -3.82 24.32
N LEU A 244 1.51 -3.62 25.00
CA LEU A 244 1.75 -4.17 26.34
C LEU A 244 0.80 -3.52 27.38
N THR A 245 0.69 -2.19 27.38
CA THR A 245 -0.27 -1.46 28.23
C THR A 245 -1.71 -1.99 28.05
N SER A 246 -2.09 -2.30 26.81
CA SER A 246 -3.39 -2.91 26.49
C SER A 246 -3.59 -4.25 27.19
N ILE A 247 -2.60 -5.15 27.17
CA ILE A 247 -2.73 -6.46 27.84
C ILE A 247 -2.79 -6.33 29.36
N HIS A 248 -1.99 -5.44 29.97
CA HIS A 248 -2.12 -5.15 31.40
C HIS A 248 -3.53 -4.66 31.75
N THR A 249 -4.08 -3.76 30.93
CA THR A 249 -5.44 -3.23 31.10
C THR A 249 -6.47 -4.37 31.03
N ILE A 250 -6.37 -5.25 30.02
CA ILE A 250 -7.30 -6.36 29.83
C ILE A 250 -7.34 -7.28 31.06
N PHE A 251 -6.21 -7.63 31.66
CA PHE A 251 -6.21 -8.52 32.83
C PHE A 251 -6.67 -7.82 34.12
N VAL A 252 -6.48 -6.50 34.25
CA VAL A 252 -7.12 -5.71 35.32
C VAL A 252 -8.64 -5.69 35.16
N ARG A 253 -9.14 -5.48 33.93
CA ARG A 253 -10.58 -5.54 33.61
C ARG A 253 -11.13 -6.93 33.93
N GLU A 254 -10.41 -7.99 33.57
CA GLU A 254 -10.81 -9.37 33.82
C GLU A 254 -10.93 -9.69 35.31
N HIS A 255 -9.96 -9.25 36.11
CA HIS A 255 -10.02 -9.38 37.57
C HIS A 255 -11.27 -8.66 38.14
N ASN A 256 -11.49 -7.41 37.75
CA ASN A 256 -12.63 -6.64 38.25
C ASN A 256 -13.98 -7.23 37.82
N ARG A 257 -14.07 -7.74 36.60
CA ARG A 257 -15.23 -8.47 36.07
C ARG A 257 -15.52 -9.72 36.89
N TYR A 258 -14.50 -10.50 37.21
CA TYR A 258 -14.66 -11.71 38.01
C TYR A 258 -14.97 -11.42 39.49
N CYS A 259 -14.44 -10.33 40.06
CA CYS A 259 -14.86 -9.86 41.38
C CYS A 259 -16.36 -9.55 41.45
N ASP A 260 -16.95 -8.96 40.39
CA ASP A 260 -18.39 -8.73 40.31
C ASP A 260 -19.19 -10.06 40.25
N GLU A 261 -18.72 -11.04 39.49
CA GLU A 261 -19.32 -12.38 39.45
C GLU A 261 -19.27 -13.08 40.81
N LEU A 262 -18.10 -13.08 41.46
CA LEU A 262 -17.91 -13.64 42.79
C LEU A 262 -18.79 -12.92 43.82
N LYS A 263 -18.93 -11.60 43.77
CA LYS A 263 -19.79 -10.85 44.69
C LYS A 263 -21.26 -11.23 44.54
N ASN A 264 -21.70 -11.52 43.32
CA ASN A 264 -23.06 -11.99 43.05
C ASN A 264 -23.27 -13.44 43.53
N LEU A 265 -22.29 -14.32 43.34
CA LEU A 265 -22.34 -15.72 43.76
C LEU A 265 -22.17 -15.89 45.28
N HIS A 266 -21.36 -15.03 45.89
CA HIS A 266 -21.01 -15.02 47.30
C HIS A 266 -21.22 -13.62 47.92
N PRO A 267 -22.48 -13.19 48.12
CA PRO A 267 -22.79 -11.86 48.66
C PRO A 267 -22.15 -11.58 50.03
N ASP A 268 -21.92 -12.63 50.82
CA ASP A 268 -21.37 -12.59 52.16
C ASP A 268 -19.83 -12.51 52.21
N TRP A 269 -19.14 -12.67 51.08
CA TRP A 269 -17.68 -12.53 51.04
C TRP A 269 -17.27 -11.06 51.21
N ASP A 270 -16.20 -10.86 51.99
CA ASP A 270 -15.56 -9.57 52.20
C ASP A 270 -14.59 -9.22 51.05
N ASP A 271 -14.07 -7.99 51.08
CA ASP A 271 -13.14 -7.49 50.06
C ASP A 271 -11.92 -8.40 49.86
N GLU A 272 -11.33 -8.86 50.97
CA GLU A 272 -10.12 -9.68 50.93
C GLU A 272 -10.40 -11.06 50.32
N SER A 273 -11.52 -11.70 50.68
CA SER A 273 -11.91 -12.99 50.12
C SER A 273 -12.15 -12.91 48.60
N LEU A 274 -12.84 -11.85 48.15
CA LEU A 274 -13.09 -11.59 46.73
C LEU A 274 -11.78 -11.37 45.96
N TYR A 275 -10.93 -10.48 46.47
CA TYR A 275 -9.65 -10.14 45.85
C TYR A 275 -8.73 -11.37 45.71
N GLN A 276 -8.54 -12.14 46.79
CA GLN A 276 -7.63 -13.29 46.76
C GLN A 276 -8.14 -14.42 45.86
N TYR A 277 -9.45 -14.68 45.87
CA TYR A 277 -10.04 -15.68 44.99
C TYR A 277 -9.98 -15.25 43.51
N ALA A 278 -10.26 -13.98 43.22
CA ALA A 278 -10.14 -13.47 41.86
C ALA A 278 -8.70 -13.46 41.36
N ARG A 279 -7.72 -13.06 42.20
CA ARG A 279 -6.29 -13.16 41.88
C ARG A 279 -5.89 -14.60 41.54
N LYS A 280 -6.29 -15.57 42.36
CA LYS A 280 -6.05 -17.00 42.11
C LYS A 280 -6.62 -17.43 40.75
N TYR A 281 -7.88 -17.12 40.49
CA TYR A 281 -8.57 -17.58 39.29
C TYR A 281 -8.00 -16.93 38.01
N VAL A 282 -7.66 -15.64 38.05
CA VAL A 282 -7.01 -14.94 36.93
C VAL A 282 -5.60 -15.46 36.69
N GLY A 283 -4.79 -15.66 37.74
CA GLY A 283 -3.47 -16.29 37.61
C GLY A 283 -3.57 -17.67 36.95
N ALA A 284 -4.53 -18.49 37.36
CA ALA A 284 -4.82 -19.78 36.76
C ALA A 284 -5.24 -19.71 35.28
N MET A 285 -6.01 -18.68 34.88
CA MET A 285 -6.31 -18.43 33.46
C MET A 285 -5.07 -18.07 32.65
N ILE A 286 -4.15 -17.26 33.20
CA ILE A 286 -2.87 -16.94 32.57
C ILE A 286 -2.03 -18.22 32.38
N GLU A 287 -1.91 -19.04 33.43
CA GLU A 287 -1.24 -20.36 33.33
C GLU A 287 -1.84 -21.23 32.23
N ALA A 288 -3.17 -21.34 32.16
CA ALA A 288 -3.84 -22.14 31.15
C ALA A 288 -3.57 -21.61 29.73
N ILE A 289 -3.62 -20.30 29.50
CA ILE A 289 -3.27 -19.70 28.21
C ILE A 289 -1.81 -20.02 27.84
N VAL A 290 -0.88 -19.93 28.79
CA VAL A 290 0.54 -20.25 28.55
C VAL A 290 0.72 -21.71 28.12
N TYR A 291 0.15 -22.66 28.87
CA TYR A 291 0.43 -24.08 28.67
C TYR A 291 -0.45 -24.77 27.62
N GLU A 292 -1.69 -24.31 27.44
CA GLU A 292 -2.68 -24.95 26.56
C GLU A 292 -2.77 -24.27 25.18
N GLU A 293 -2.32 -23.01 25.04
CA GLU A 293 -2.44 -22.23 23.80
C GLU A 293 -1.07 -21.70 23.32
N TRP A 294 -0.41 -20.85 24.11
CA TRP A 294 0.75 -20.08 23.67
C TRP A 294 2.01 -20.94 23.45
N LEU A 295 2.46 -21.74 24.44
CA LEU A 295 3.65 -22.60 24.29
C LEU A 295 3.54 -23.61 23.13
N PRO A 296 2.40 -24.33 22.96
CA PRO A 296 2.21 -25.21 21.81
C PRO A 296 2.35 -24.49 20.46
N LEU A 297 1.88 -23.25 20.33
CA LEU A 297 2.00 -22.46 19.09
C LEU A 297 3.45 -22.11 18.75
N LEU A 298 4.34 -22.00 19.74
CA LEU A 298 5.78 -21.82 19.50
C LEU A 298 6.49 -23.15 19.13
N GLY A 299 5.74 -24.26 19.10
CA GLY A 299 6.25 -25.62 18.93
C GLY A 299 6.95 -26.18 20.17
N ILE A 300 6.68 -25.63 21.35
CA ILE A 300 7.22 -26.12 22.62
C ILE A 300 6.20 -27.05 23.27
N HIS A 301 6.44 -28.35 23.14
CA HIS A 301 5.60 -29.38 23.76
C HIS A 301 6.24 -29.91 25.06
N ILE A 302 5.60 -29.61 26.19
CA ILE A 302 5.91 -30.20 27.50
C ILE A 302 5.10 -31.49 27.72
N SER A 303 5.59 -32.40 28.56
CA SER A 303 4.88 -33.65 28.87
C SER A 303 3.63 -33.39 29.69
N ASP A 304 2.69 -34.34 29.69
CA ASP A 304 1.50 -34.31 30.55
C ASP A 304 1.87 -34.02 32.01
N TYR A 305 1.01 -33.26 32.70
CA TYR A 305 1.25 -32.87 34.08
C TYR A 305 1.18 -34.07 35.02
N ALA A 306 2.24 -34.28 35.81
CA ALA A 306 2.35 -35.40 36.74
C ALA A 306 2.00 -35.04 38.20
N GLY A 307 1.60 -33.79 38.45
CA GLY A 307 1.41 -33.23 39.78
C GLY A 307 2.60 -32.43 40.28
N TYR A 308 2.39 -31.67 41.35
CA TYR A 308 3.42 -30.83 41.98
C TYR A 308 4.54 -31.68 42.59
N ASP A 309 5.79 -31.32 42.28
CA ASP A 309 6.99 -31.89 42.88
C ASP A 309 7.76 -30.82 43.68
N ARG A 310 7.85 -31.04 44.99
CA ARG A 310 8.54 -30.12 45.91
C ARG A 310 10.05 -30.06 45.71
N GLU A 311 10.64 -31.06 45.05
CA GLU A 311 12.08 -31.13 44.79
C GLU A 311 12.45 -30.46 43.45
N VAL A 312 11.47 -30.03 42.65
CA VAL A 312 11.68 -29.25 41.43
C VAL A 312 11.86 -27.78 41.81
N ASN A 313 12.94 -27.17 41.33
CA ASN A 313 13.24 -25.76 41.57
C ASN A 313 12.69 -24.89 40.42
N PRO A 314 11.67 -24.03 40.67
CA PRO A 314 11.09 -23.15 39.67
C PRO A 314 11.86 -21.84 39.45
N SER A 315 12.91 -21.54 40.24
CA SER A 315 13.68 -20.30 40.05
C SER A 315 14.20 -20.18 38.61
N MET A 316 14.21 -18.97 38.06
CA MET A 316 14.63 -18.76 36.67
C MET A 316 16.08 -19.19 36.38
N MET A 317 16.32 -19.86 35.25
CA MET A 317 17.65 -20.22 34.75
C MET A 317 18.35 -19.01 34.13
N ASN A 318 19.65 -18.84 34.40
CA ASN A 318 20.43 -17.71 33.85
C ASN A 318 20.43 -17.69 32.32
N GLU A 319 20.50 -18.86 31.68
CA GLU A 319 20.50 -19.05 30.23
C GLU A 319 19.13 -18.70 29.61
N PHE A 320 18.05 -18.96 30.33
CA PHE A 320 16.69 -18.61 29.90
C PHE A 320 16.50 -17.08 29.90
N VAL A 321 16.73 -16.42 31.05
CA VAL A 321 16.46 -14.97 31.23
C VAL A 321 17.40 -14.09 30.42
N THR A 322 18.62 -14.56 30.17
CA THR A 322 19.67 -13.76 29.54
C THR A 322 19.75 -14.00 28.03
N ALA A 323 19.28 -15.15 27.54
CA ALA A 323 19.40 -15.50 26.13
C ALA A 323 18.12 -16.13 25.54
N ALA A 324 17.70 -17.33 25.97
CA ALA A 324 16.67 -18.08 25.23
C ALA A 324 15.31 -17.35 25.14
N TYR A 325 14.90 -16.65 26.20
CA TYR A 325 13.62 -15.93 26.22
C TYR A 325 13.66 -14.53 25.62
N ARG A 326 14.82 -14.11 25.08
CA ARG A 326 14.99 -12.85 24.33
C ARG A 326 14.68 -12.99 22.84
N TYR A 327 14.16 -14.14 22.40
CA TYR A 327 13.80 -14.37 20.99
C TYR A 327 12.78 -13.34 20.48
N GLY A 328 11.86 -12.88 21.36
CA GLY A 328 10.80 -11.95 21.01
C GLY A 328 11.30 -10.62 20.43
N HIS A 329 12.55 -10.22 20.72
CA HIS A 329 13.14 -9.02 20.12
C HIS A 329 13.31 -9.10 18.60
N THR A 330 13.37 -10.32 18.04
CA THR A 330 13.50 -10.54 16.59
C THR A 330 12.17 -10.63 15.88
N THR A 331 11.07 -10.84 16.63
CA THR A 331 9.73 -11.03 16.07
C THR A 331 8.92 -9.74 15.95
N ILE A 332 9.46 -8.59 16.35
CA ILE A 332 8.73 -7.32 16.42
C ILE A 332 8.71 -6.59 15.06
N THR A 333 7.58 -5.99 14.72
CA THR A 333 7.38 -5.17 13.50
C THR A 333 7.60 -3.67 13.75
N PRO A 334 8.01 -2.88 12.73
CA PRO A 334 8.37 -1.47 12.90
C PRO A 334 7.19 -0.52 13.12
N ILE A 335 5.97 -0.98 12.89
CA ILE A 335 4.74 -0.20 12.96
C ILE A 335 3.73 -0.94 13.85
N LEU A 336 3.03 -0.25 14.72
CA LEU A 336 1.84 -0.74 15.42
C LEU A 336 0.61 -0.30 14.63
N ILE A 337 -0.08 -1.25 14.04
CA ILE A 337 -1.30 -1.00 13.25
C ILE A 337 -2.43 -0.63 14.21
N ARG A 338 -3.30 0.30 13.79
CA ARG A 338 -4.54 0.62 14.51
C ARG A 338 -5.75 0.44 13.62
N LEU A 339 -6.71 -0.35 14.10
CA LEU A 339 -8.00 -0.55 13.43
C LEU A 339 -9.15 -0.12 14.35
N ASP A 340 -10.27 0.35 13.80
CA ASP A 340 -11.48 0.60 14.59
C ASP A 340 -12.21 -0.71 14.95
N HIS A 341 -13.34 -0.58 15.64
CA HIS A 341 -14.12 -1.73 16.10
C HIS A 341 -14.66 -2.60 14.96
N ASP A 342 -14.81 -2.05 13.75
CA ASP A 342 -15.27 -2.73 12.53
C ASP A 342 -14.10 -3.17 11.63
N GLY A 343 -12.86 -3.06 12.13
CA GLY A 343 -11.65 -3.47 11.42
C GLY A 343 -11.14 -2.49 10.39
N LYS A 344 -11.69 -1.28 10.27
CA LYS A 344 -11.21 -0.30 9.30
C LYS A 344 -9.98 0.44 9.85
N PRO A 345 -9.10 1.01 9.01
CA PRO A 345 -8.00 1.83 9.48
C PRO A 345 -8.47 2.92 10.45
N HIS A 346 -7.84 3.01 11.62
CA HIS A 346 -8.19 4.01 12.62
C HIS A 346 -7.90 5.42 12.08
N PRO A 347 -8.77 6.43 12.28
CA PRO A 347 -8.60 7.78 11.71
C PRO A 347 -7.27 8.47 12.02
N ASP A 348 -6.67 8.15 13.18
CA ASP A 348 -5.37 8.68 13.59
C ASP A 348 -4.16 8.00 12.90
N GLY A 349 -4.38 6.99 12.05
CA GLY A 349 -3.36 6.23 11.31
C GLY A 349 -2.56 5.24 12.18
N ASP A 350 -1.50 4.66 11.65
CA ASP A 350 -0.64 3.73 12.38
C ASP A 350 0.45 4.44 13.19
N VAL A 351 1.06 3.75 14.17
CA VAL A 351 2.12 4.31 15.02
C VAL A 351 3.45 3.62 14.75
N ALA A 352 4.47 4.36 14.31
CA ALA A 352 5.83 3.82 14.22
C ALA A 352 6.34 3.43 15.62
N LEU A 353 6.90 2.23 15.77
CA LEU A 353 7.31 1.66 17.07
C LEU A 353 8.30 2.57 17.82
N ARG A 354 9.23 3.21 17.09
CA ARG A 354 10.16 4.22 17.63
C ARG A 354 9.49 5.40 18.34
N HIS A 355 8.23 5.71 18.03
CA HIS A 355 7.44 6.78 18.67
C HIS A 355 6.49 6.23 19.75
N ALA A 356 6.38 4.91 19.88
CA ALA A 356 5.49 4.24 20.80
C ALA A 356 6.13 3.99 22.17
N PHE A 357 7.46 3.86 22.23
CA PHE A 357 8.15 3.49 23.47
C PHE A 357 7.95 4.51 24.61
N PHE A 358 7.55 4.03 25.79
CA PHE A 358 7.35 4.83 27.00
C PHE A 358 6.46 6.07 26.81
N ASN A 359 5.48 5.97 25.90
CA ASN A 359 4.56 7.04 25.56
C ASN A 359 3.15 6.73 26.08
N PRO A 360 2.80 7.07 27.34
CA PRO A 360 1.48 6.78 27.89
C PRO A 360 0.36 7.49 27.15
N GLU A 361 0.64 8.63 26.48
CA GLU A 361 -0.34 9.38 25.69
C GLU A 361 -0.68 8.71 24.34
N ALA A 362 0.07 7.66 23.95
CA ALA A 362 -0.27 6.88 22.76
C ALA A 362 -1.59 6.10 22.92
N ILE A 363 -2.08 5.94 24.16
CA ILE A 363 -3.40 5.41 24.47
C ILE A 363 -4.14 6.44 25.33
N SER A 364 -5.18 7.06 24.77
CA SER A 364 -6.07 7.93 25.55
C SER A 364 -7.27 7.15 26.10
N SER A 365 -7.93 7.68 27.12
CA SER A 365 -9.20 7.13 27.62
C SER A 365 -10.32 7.14 26.57
N GLU A 366 -10.28 8.08 25.62
CA GLU A 366 -11.23 8.15 24.50
C GLU A 366 -10.97 7.09 23.42
N MET A 367 -9.70 6.77 23.16
CA MET A 367 -9.30 5.76 22.17
C MET A 367 -9.48 4.34 22.68
N GLY A 368 -9.17 4.09 23.96
CA GLY A 368 -9.17 2.75 24.54
C GLY A 368 -8.04 1.87 24.01
N VAL A 369 -8.12 0.58 24.35
CA VAL A 369 -7.10 -0.45 24.00
C VAL A 369 -7.43 -1.16 22.69
N GLU A 370 -8.70 -1.10 22.30
CA GLU A 370 -9.32 -1.82 21.20
C GLU A 370 -8.54 -1.62 19.88
N PRO A 371 -8.11 -0.41 19.50
CA PRO A 371 -7.46 -0.25 18.19
C PRO A 371 -6.13 -0.97 18.04
N TYR A 372 -5.35 -1.04 19.12
CA TYR A 372 -4.10 -1.78 19.14
C TYR A 372 -4.33 -3.28 19.16
N LEU A 373 -5.34 -3.77 19.89
CA LEU A 373 -5.69 -5.19 19.91
C LEU A 373 -6.19 -5.66 18.53
N MET A 374 -7.04 -4.86 17.88
CA MET A 374 -7.53 -5.13 16.52
C MET A 374 -6.40 -5.09 15.49
N GLY A 375 -5.50 -4.09 15.56
CA GLY A 375 -4.34 -4.03 14.66
C GLY A 375 -3.28 -5.10 14.92
N ALA A 376 -3.25 -5.72 16.11
CA ALA A 376 -2.29 -6.76 16.43
C ALA A 376 -2.54 -8.10 15.72
N VAL A 377 -3.77 -8.34 15.25
CA VAL A 377 -4.18 -9.64 14.67
C VAL A 377 -4.20 -9.70 13.15
N VAL A 378 -3.93 -8.60 12.46
CA VAL A 378 -4.08 -8.47 10.99
C VAL A 378 -2.78 -8.56 10.21
N ARG A 379 -1.64 -8.68 10.89
CA ARG A 379 -0.32 -8.85 10.25
C ARG A 379 0.53 -9.84 11.00
N ALA A 380 1.29 -10.63 10.25
CA ALA A 380 2.26 -11.55 10.82
C ALA A 380 3.36 -10.79 11.57
N GLN A 381 3.81 -11.35 12.69
CA GLN A 381 5.03 -10.94 13.37
C GLN A 381 6.26 -11.26 12.47
N GLN A 382 7.44 -10.76 12.85
CA GLN A 382 8.68 -11.13 12.17
C GLN A 382 9.14 -12.55 12.59
N LYS A 383 9.97 -13.19 11.77
CA LYS A 383 10.53 -14.52 12.03
C LYS A 383 11.56 -14.48 13.17
N VAL A 384 11.69 -15.59 13.91
CA VAL A 384 12.83 -15.81 14.82
C VAL A 384 14.07 -16.16 14.00
N ASP A 385 14.98 -15.21 13.84
CA ASP A 385 16.27 -15.39 13.19
C ASP A 385 17.26 -14.32 13.64
N CYS A 386 18.43 -14.26 13.00
CA CYS A 386 19.37 -13.17 13.19
C CYS A 386 19.04 -11.96 12.31
N LYS A 387 17.78 -11.50 12.26
CA LYS A 387 17.37 -10.25 11.60
C LYS A 387 16.52 -9.43 12.57
N VAL A 388 16.87 -8.15 12.73
CA VAL A 388 16.19 -7.25 13.66
C VAL A 388 16.01 -5.89 12.99
N ILE A 389 14.80 -5.37 13.10
CA ILE A 389 14.40 -4.07 12.56
C ILE A 389 15.22 -2.92 13.16
N ASP A 390 15.38 -1.86 12.38
CA ASP A 390 16.19 -0.70 12.76
C ASP A 390 15.63 0.03 14.00
N GLU A 391 14.32 -0.01 14.24
CA GLU A 391 13.65 0.52 15.45
C GLU A 391 14.26 -0.02 16.75
N LEU A 392 14.75 -1.26 16.75
CA LEU A 392 15.38 -1.91 17.90
C LEU A 392 16.91 -1.94 17.80
N ARG A 393 17.46 -2.00 16.58
CA ARG A 393 18.91 -2.12 16.35
C ARG A 393 19.64 -0.79 16.34
N ASN A 394 19.00 0.27 15.86
CA ASN A 394 19.63 1.58 15.64
C ASN A 394 18.89 2.72 16.37
N PHE A 395 17.61 2.57 16.64
CA PHE A 395 16.77 3.64 17.18
C PHE A 395 16.09 3.31 18.51
N LEU A 396 16.59 2.29 19.23
CA LEU A 396 15.97 1.86 20.48
C LEU A 396 15.94 3.04 21.45
N PHE A 397 14.73 3.49 21.79
CA PHE A 397 14.43 4.61 22.68
C PHE A 397 14.91 6.01 22.25
N GLY A 398 15.37 6.19 21.01
CA GLY A 398 15.75 7.51 20.51
C GLY A 398 16.60 7.49 19.24
N ALA A 399 17.00 8.66 18.75
CA ALA A 399 17.88 8.77 17.59
C ALA A 399 19.35 8.44 17.96
N PRO A 400 20.12 7.76 17.07
CA PRO A 400 21.55 7.54 17.26
C PRO A 400 22.30 8.81 17.64
N GLY A 401 23.19 8.72 18.64
CA GLY A 401 23.96 9.88 19.14
C GLY A 401 23.14 10.93 19.91
N SER A 402 21.82 10.73 20.07
CA SER A 402 20.89 11.56 20.84
C SER A 402 19.95 10.72 21.72
N GLY A 403 20.45 9.59 22.26
CA GLY A 403 19.70 8.71 23.16
C GLY A 403 19.29 7.35 22.58
N GLY A 404 19.46 7.11 21.28
CA GLY A 404 19.24 5.80 20.66
C GLY A 404 20.24 4.74 21.10
N LEU A 405 19.80 3.49 21.20
CA LEU A 405 20.59 2.31 21.58
C LEU A 405 20.46 1.18 20.53
N ASP A 406 21.26 0.13 20.70
CA ASP A 406 21.22 -1.10 19.90
C ASP A 406 20.85 -2.29 20.79
N LEU A 407 19.61 -2.79 20.67
CA LEU A 407 19.10 -3.89 21.49
C LEU A 407 19.86 -5.20 21.27
N VAL A 408 20.32 -5.45 20.04
CA VAL A 408 21.08 -6.66 19.68
C VAL A 408 22.43 -6.63 20.40
N ALA A 409 23.14 -5.50 20.31
CA ALA A 409 24.41 -5.31 20.99
C ALA A 409 24.25 -5.43 22.53
N LEU A 410 23.18 -4.85 23.09
CA LEU A 410 22.86 -4.94 24.51
C LEU A 410 22.58 -6.40 24.95
N ASN A 411 21.83 -7.17 24.17
CA ASN A 411 21.53 -8.57 24.50
C ASN A 411 22.80 -9.44 24.53
N ILE A 412 23.67 -9.29 23.52
CA ILE A 412 24.97 -9.99 23.47
C ILE A 412 25.81 -9.61 24.70
N ASN A 413 25.92 -8.32 24.99
CA ASN A 413 26.76 -7.82 26.07
C ASN A 413 26.21 -8.22 27.47
N ARG A 414 24.88 -8.30 27.64
CA ARG A 414 24.22 -8.86 28.85
C ARG A 414 24.54 -10.34 29.04
N GLY A 415 24.56 -11.12 27.96
CA GLY A 415 25.02 -12.51 27.99
C GLY A 415 26.43 -12.64 28.54
N ARG A 416 27.33 -11.75 28.07
CA ARG A 416 28.73 -11.72 28.52
C ARG A 416 28.88 -11.24 29.96
N ASP A 417 28.13 -10.21 30.36
CA ASP A 417 28.10 -9.68 31.73
C ASP A 417 27.66 -10.72 32.77
N ARG A 418 26.75 -11.61 32.40
CA ARG A 418 26.24 -12.66 33.31
C ARG A 418 27.01 -13.98 33.20
N GLY A 419 28.13 -13.97 32.48
CA GLY A 419 29.04 -15.10 32.36
C GLY A 419 28.44 -16.32 31.67
N LEU A 420 27.55 -16.13 30.69
CA LEU A 420 27.03 -17.23 29.88
C LEU A 420 28.16 -17.93 29.12
N LEU A 421 28.05 -19.26 29.02
CA LEU A 421 28.93 -20.08 28.19
C LEU A 421 28.80 -19.70 26.70
N ASP A 422 29.79 -20.04 25.88
CA ASP A 422 29.60 -20.02 24.42
C ASP A 422 28.44 -20.94 24.02
N TYR A 423 27.82 -20.61 22.88
CA TYR A 423 26.71 -21.36 22.32
C TYR A 423 27.02 -22.85 22.18
N ASN A 424 28.19 -23.21 21.64
CA ASN A 424 28.45 -24.60 21.27
C ASN A 424 28.57 -25.49 22.52
N HIS A 425 29.34 -25.07 23.52
CA HIS A 425 29.46 -25.81 24.78
C HIS A 425 28.16 -25.80 25.59
N LEU A 426 27.36 -24.73 25.52
CA LEU A 426 26.07 -24.63 26.21
C LEU A 426 25.13 -25.78 25.81
N ARG A 427 25.14 -26.18 24.54
CA ARG A 427 24.35 -27.31 24.00
C ARG A 427 24.49 -28.57 24.84
N THR A 428 25.69 -28.87 25.30
CA THR A 428 25.98 -30.11 26.03
C THR A 428 25.29 -30.21 27.38
N TYR A 429 25.02 -29.07 28.03
CA TYR A 429 24.30 -29.00 29.31
C TYR A 429 22.80 -29.25 29.16
N PHE A 430 22.27 -29.08 27.95
CA PHE A 430 20.89 -29.37 27.59
C PHE A 430 20.76 -30.65 26.76
N GLY A 431 21.77 -31.54 26.82
CA GLY A 431 21.73 -32.87 26.22
C GLY A 431 21.93 -32.92 24.70
N LEU A 432 22.39 -31.82 24.10
CA LEU A 432 22.64 -31.70 22.66
C LEU A 432 24.14 -31.89 22.35
N PRO A 433 24.49 -32.43 21.17
CA PRO A 433 25.88 -32.64 20.78
C PRO A 433 26.58 -31.32 20.41
N LEU A 434 27.90 -31.26 20.62
CA LEU A 434 28.74 -30.22 20.04
C LEU A 434 28.67 -30.26 18.51
N LEU A 435 28.69 -29.09 17.90
CA LEU A 435 28.81 -28.92 16.45
C LEU A 435 30.29 -28.73 16.09
N SER A 436 30.71 -29.26 14.95
CA SER A 436 32.11 -29.14 14.48
C SER A 436 32.32 -28.09 13.39
N SER A 437 31.24 -27.52 12.85
CA SER A 437 31.26 -26.60 11.71
C SER A 437 29.92 -25.87 11.55
N PHE A 438 29.93 -24.70 10.92
CA PHE A 438 28.74 -23.85 10.75
C PHE A 438 27.63 -24.49 9.90
N ASP A 439 27.97 -25.38 8.94
CA ASP A 439 27.00 -26.10 8.10
C ASP A 439 26.17 -27.14 8.89
N GLN A 440 26.64 -27.56 10.07
CA GLN A 440 25.86 -28.41 10.98
C GLN A 440 24.87 -27.60 11.84
N MET A 441 25.03 -26.28 11.88
CA MET A 441 24.22 -25.37 12.68
C MET A 441 23.03 -24.83 11.89
N THR A 442 23.28 -24.43 10.64
CA THR A 442 22.25 -23.90 9.75
C THR A 442 22.48 -24.30 8.30
N GLY A 443 21.40 -24.56 7.58
CA GLY A 443 21.39 -24.79 6.15
C GLY A 443 21.52 -23.52 5.30
N ASP A 444 21.44 -22.32 5.90
CA ASP A 444 21.58 -21.04 5.19
C ASP A 444 23.06 -20.70 4.91
N PRO A 445 23.52 -20.73 3.64
CA PRO A 445 24.92 -20.46 3.30
C PRO A 445 25.36 -19.01 3.62
N LEU A 446 24.44 -18.05 3.60
CA LEU A 446 24.76 -16.66 3.94
C LEU A 446 24.97 -16.49 5.44
N MET A 447 24.13 -17.15 6.26
CA MET A 447 24.32 -17.18 7.70
C MET A 447 25.62 -17.89 8.08
N GLN A 448 25.95 -19.01 7.43
CA GLN A 448 27.23 -19.71 7.62
C GLN A 448 28.42 -18.78 7.36
N ALA A 449 28.43 -18.12 6.19
CA ALA A 449 29.50 -17.20 5.81
C ALA A 449 29.59 -15.99 6.75
N GLY A 450 28.46 -15.44 7.18
CA GLY A 450 28.42 -14.33 8.13
C GLY A 450 28.98 -14.74 9.50
N LEU A 451 28.59 -15.90 10.02
CA LEU A 451 29.13 -16.43 11.28
C LEU A 451 30.64 -16.70 11.19
N GLU A 452 31.11 -17.27 10.08
CA GLU A 452 32.54 -17.50 9.84
C GLU A 452 33.33 -16.18 9.73
N ASP A 453 32.81 -15.17 9.04
CA ASP A 453 33.46 -13.85 8.92
C ASP A 453 33.53 -13.12 10.26
N VAL A 454 32.48 -13.22 11.08
CA VAL A 454 32.39 -12.52 12.35
C VAL A 454 33.17 -13.24 13.46
N TYR A 455 32.94 -14.54 13.67
CA TYR A 455 33.51 -15.28 14.79
C TYR A 455 34.75 -16.11 14.42
N GLY A 456 34.86 -16.59 13.18
CA GLY A 456 35.93 -17.49 12.74
C GLY A 456 35.86 -18.92 13.28
N ASP A 457 35.55 -19.09 14.56
CA ASP A 457 35.39 -20.39 15.23
C ASP A 457 33.97 -20.55 15.81
N ILE A 458 33.40 -21.75 15.70
CA ILE A 458 32.07 -22.08 16.23
C ILE A 458 32.03 -22.05 17.76
N ASP A 459 33.17 -22.29 18.42
CA ASP A 459 33.29 -22.26 19.88
C ASP A 459 33.35 -20.83 20.45
N ASP A 460 33.38 -19.80 19.60
CA ASP A 460 33.39 -18.39 20.01
C ASP A 460 32.00 -17.72 19.93
N ILE A 461 30.98 -18.41 19.41
CA ILE A 461 29.64 -17.85 19.21
C ILE A 461 28.96 -17.54 20.56
N ASP A 462 28.43 -16.32 20.73
CA ASP A 462 27.61 -15.97 21.89
C ASP A 462 26.29 -16.75 21.91
N ALA A 463 25.87 -17.24 23.09
CA ALA A 463 24.70 -18.11 23.27
C ALA A 463 23.43 -17.63 22.55
N TRP A 464 23.08 -16.34 22.67
CA TRP A 464 21.88 -15.78 22.04
C TRP A 464 21.97 -15.75 20.51
N VAL A 465 23.13 -15.37 19.97
CA VAL A 465 23.37 -15.36 18.51
C VAL A 465 23.29 -16.78 17.97
N GLY A 466 23.90 -17.72 18.67
CA GLY A 466 23.88 -19.12 18.27
C GLY A 466 22.47 -19.69 18.22
N MET A 467 21.66 -19.47 19.26
CA MET A 467 20.27 -19.95 19.31
C MET A 467 19.37 -19.37 18.21
N LEU A 468 19.61 -18.13 17.77
CA LEU A 468 18.84 -17.51 16.69
C LEU A 468 19.29 -17.94 15.29
N ALA A 469 20.55 -18.32 15.14
CA ALA A 469 21.10 -18.80 13.89
C ALA A 469 20.87 -20.30 13.65
N GLU A 470 20.44 -21.08 14.65
CA GLU A 470 20.10 -22.49 14.44
C GLU A 470 18.92 -22.69 13.50
N ASP A 471 18.99 -23.70 12.64
CA ASP A 471 17.82 -24.15 11.90
C ASP A 471 16.71 -24.59 12.86
N HIS A 472 15.48 -24.19 12.54
CA HIS A 472 14.31 -24.47 13.36
C HIS A 472 13.99 -25.97 13.37
N VAL A 473 13.58 -26.47 14.53
CA VAL A 473 13.00 -27.82 14.66
C VAL A 473 11.66 -27.86 13.91
N GLU A 474 11.38 -28.96 13.21
CA GLU A 474 10.10 -29.12 12.49
C GLU A 474 8.89 -28.85 13.41
N GLY A 475 8.04 -27.90 13.01
CA GLY A 475 6.87 -27.47 13.79
C GLY A 475 7.15 -26.52 14.95
N SER A 476 8.39 -26.06 15.13
CA SER A 476 8.77 -25.04 16.11
C SER A 476 9.38 -23.81 15.44
N MET A 477 9.23 -22.66 16.07
CA MET A 477 9.91 -21.42 15.66
C MET A 477 11.35 -21.31 16.21
N PHE A 478 11.85 -22.39 16.83
CA PHE A 478 13.13 -22.39 17.54
C PHE A 478 14.04 -23.51 17.03
N GLY A 479 15.34 -23.25 17.05
CA GLY A 479 16.35 -24.29 16.92
C GLY A 479 16.45 -25.17 18.18
N PRO A 480 17.15 -26.32 18.08
CA PRO A 480 17.19 -27.33 19.13
C PRO A 480 17.61 -26.80 20.52
N THR A 481 18.54 -25.85 20.58
CA THR A 481 19.08 -25.35 21.85
C THR A 481 18.08 -24.46 22.57
N ALA A 482 17.48 -23.50 21.86
CA ALA A 482 16.43 -22.65 22.41
C ALA A 482 15.21 -23.48 22.84
N SER A 483 14.78 -24.44 22.02
CA SER A 483 13.68 -25.35 22.37
C SER A 483 13.96 -26.12 23.66
N ALA A 484 15.18 -26.64 23.85
CA ALA A 484 15.54 -27.41 25.03
C ALA A 484 15.53 -26.55 26.31
N ILE A 485 16.06 -25.32 26.25
CA ILE A 485 16.12 -24.40 27.39
C ILE A 485 14.71 -23.93 27.77
N ILE A 486 13.91 -23.48 26.80
CA ILE A 486 12.55 -23.00 27.03
C ILE A 486 11.69 -24.13 27.61
N LYS A 487 11.76 -25.34 27.01
CA LYS A 487 11.05 -26.52 27.51
C LYS A 487 11.45 -26.87 28.95
N ALA A 488 12.75 -26.83 29.27
CA ALA A 488 13.24 -27.14 30.62
C ALA A 488 12.74 -26.11 31.65
N GLN A 489 12.79 -24.81 31.33
CA GLN A 489 12.31 -23.76 32.22
C GLN A 489 10.80 -23.89 32.47
N PHE A 490 9.98 -23.92 31.41
CA PHE A 490 8.51 -23.98 31.59
C PHE A 490 8.04 -25.28 32.25
N SER A 491 8.74 -26.41 32.04
CA SER A 491 8.46 -27.63 32.80
C SER A 491 8.73 -27.42 34.30
N ALA A 492 9.85 -26.78 34.66
CA ALA A 492 10.19 -26.49 36.05
C ALA A 492 9.24 -25.48 36.70
N LEU A 493 8.77 -24.48 35.94
CA LEU A 493 7.76 -23.52 36.39
C LEU A 493 6.45 -24.22 36.75
N ARG A 494 5.96 -25.10 35.87
CA ARG A 494 4.71 -25.84 36.10
C ARG A 494 4.84 -26.86 37.24
N ASP A 495 5.87 -27.68 37.19
CA ASP A 495 6.00 -28.86 38.05
C ASP A 495 6.46 -28.46 39.47
N GLY A 496 7.20 -27.35 39.60
CA GLY A 496 7.65 -26.78 40.87
C GLY A 496 6.67 -25.80 41.53
N ASP A 497 5.48 -25.60 40.95
CA ASP A 497 4.47 -24.68 41.49
C ASP A 497 3.35 -25.43 42.23
N ARG A 498 3.27 -25.19 43.55
CA ARG A 498 2.23 -25.79 44.42
C ARG A 498 0.83 -25.25 44.10
N PHE A 499 0.72 -24.04 43.56
CA PHE A 499 -0.55 -23.40 43.22
C PHE A 499 -0.85 -23.46 41.71
N TYR A 500 -0.10 -24.24 40.92
CA TYR A 500 -0.47 -24.52 39.54
C TYR A 500 -1.92 -25.02 39.48
N TYR A 501 -2.73 -24.47 38.57
CA TYR A 501 -4.18 -24.60 38.64
C TYR A 501 -4.69 -26.05 38.67
N GLU A 502 -4.02 -27.00 38.00
CA GLU A 502 -4.40 -28.41 38.04
C GLU A 502 -4.17 -29.03 39.44
N ASN A 503 -3.19 -28.55 40.20
CA ASN A 503 -2.83 -29.03 41.54
C ASN A 503 -3.56 -28.30 42.69
N ASP A 504 -4.03 -27.07 42.48
CA ASP A 504 -4.66 -26.29 43.57
C ASP A 504 -5.93 -26.99 44.11
N ASN A 505 -5.93 -27.36 45.40
CA ASN A 505 -7.04 -28.07 46.05
C ASN A 505 -8.23 -27.18 46.41
N TYR A 506 -8.08 -25.86 46.23
CA TYR A 506 -9.11 -24.87 46.53
C TYR A 506 -9.84 -24.37 45.28
N LEU A 507 -9.44 -24.86 44.09
CA LEU A 507 -10.25 -24.78 42.87
C LEU A 507 -11.11 -26.03 42.75
N THR A 508 -12.40 -25.85 42.46
CA THR A 508 -13.31 -26.95 42.17
C THR A 508 -12.97 -27.63 40.85
N ALA A 509 -13.46 -28.85 40.65
CA ALA A 509 -13.23 -29.59 39.40
C ALA A 509 -13.79 -28.83 38.17
N ASP A 510 -14.97 -28.20 38.32
CA ASP A 510 -15.59 -27.44 37.24
C ASP A 510 -14.79 -26.16 36.91
N GLU A 511 -14.25 -25.48 37.92
CA GLU A 511 -13.37 -24.33 37.72
C GLU A 511 -12.09 -24.71 36.98
N LYS A 512 -11.44 -25.82 37.37
CA LYS A 512 -10.25 -26.31 36.65
C LYS A 512 -10.55 -26.62 35.19
N ILE A 513 -11.71 -27.22 34.91
CA ILE A 513 -12.17 -27.47 33.53
C ILE A 513 -12.38 -26.15 32.79
N ASN A 514 -13.07 -25.18 33.40
CA ASN A 514 -13.32 -23.88 32.78
C ASN A 514 -12.03 -23.11 32.50
N ILE A 515 -11.10 -23.10 33.46
CA ILE A 515 -9.76 -22.49 33.32
C ILE A 515 -9.02 -23.11 32.14
N LYS A 516 -8.92 -24.45 32.10
CA LYS A 516 -8.21 -25.18 31.03
C LYS A 516 -8.76 -24.90 29.61
N HIS A 517 -10.06 -24.66 29.50
CA HIS A 517 -10.71 -24.36 28.22
C HIS A 517 -10.76 -22.88 27.88
N THR A 518 -10.39 -21.99 28.81
CA THR A 518 -10.33 -20.55 28.55
C THR A 518 -9.27 -20.27 27.49
N ARG A 519 -9.63 -19.46 26.49
CA ARG A 519 -8.70 -19.01 25.43
C ARG A 519 -8.42 -17.52 25.53
N PHE A 520 -7.27 -17.06 25.03
CA PHE A 520 -6.92 -15.65 25.14
C PHE A 520 -7.92 -14.74 24.38
N ALA A 521 -8.42 -15.19 23.23
CA ALA A 521 -9.46 -14.48 22.47
C ALA A 521 -10.74 -14.24 23.29
N GLU A 522 -11.12 -15.19 24.15
CA GLU A 522 -12.31 -15.07 25.00
C GLU A 522 -12.12 -14.02 26.09
N ILE A 523 -10.91 -13.93 26.66
CA ILE A 523 -10.53 -12.88 27.62
C ILE A 523 -10.58 -11.52 26.94
N LEU A 524 -10.03 -11.40 25.73
CA LEU A 524 -10.01 -10.15 24.97
C LEU A 524 -11.44 -9.66 24.67
N ARG A 525 -12.29 -10.50 24.08
CA ARG A 525 -13.67 -10.13 23.67
C ARG A 525 -14.58 -9.73 24.84
N ARG A 526 -14.40 -10.31 26.02
CA ARG A 526 -15.23 -9.97 27.19
C ARG A 526 -14.74 -8.74 27.94
N ASN A 527 -13.56 -8.22 27.61
CA ASN A 527 -12.94 -7.07 28.26
C ASN A 527 -12.67 -5.88 27.31
N ALA A 528 -12.97 -6.02 26.01
CA ALA A 528 -12.78 -4.98 25.00
C ALA A 528 -13.89 -5.04 23.93
N GLU A 529 -14.35 -3.88 23.47
CA GLU A 529 -15.44 -3.77 22.50
C GLU A 529 -14.92 -3.96 21.06
N MET A 530 -14.89 -5.22 20.60
CA MET A 530 -14.37 -5.58 19.28
C MET A 530 -15.37 -6.50 18.55
N SER A 531 -16.15 -5.94 17.61
CA SER A 531 -17.29 -6.64 16.98
C SER A 531 -16.86 -7.81 16.11
N ILE A 532 -15.63 -7.77 15.60
CA ILE A 532 -15.08 -8.75 14.65
C ILE A 532 -13.74 -9.34 15.14
N PHE A 533 -13.51 -9.53 16.43
CA PHE A 533 -12.24 -10.13 16.88
C PHE A 533 -12.18 -11.64 16.61
N PRO A 534 -11.05 -12.21 16.12
CA PRO A 534 -10.94 -13.62 15.76
C PRO A 534 -11.00 -14.60 16.94
N ASP A 535 -11.33 -15.87 16.64
CA ASP A 535 -11.34 -16.96 17.64
C ASP A 535 -9.93 -17.37 18.05
N GLN A 536 -8.95 -17.23 17.17
CA GLN A 536 -7.54 -17.53 17.43
C GLN A 536 -6.78 -16.22 17.66
N ALA A 537 -6.51 -15.88 18.92
CA ALA A 537 -5.87 -14.60 19.25
C ALA A 537 -4.46 -14.47 18.67
N PHE A 538 -3.72 -15.57 18.55
CA PHE A 538 -2.30 -15.57 18.18
C PHE A 538 -2.02 -15.76 16.68
N SER A 539 -3.04 -16.10 15.89
CA SER A 539 -2.91 -16.31 14.44
C SER A 539 -3.33 -15.06 13.69
N VAL A 540 -2.67 -14.77 12.57
CA VAL A 540 -3.16 -13.75 11.63
C VAL A 540 -4.55 -14.14 11.20
N THR A 541 -5.48 -13.22 11.35
CA THR A 541 -6.81 -13.41 10.81
C THR A 541 -6.93 -12.68 9.51
N THR A 542 -7.57 -13.33 8.54
CA THR A 542 -8.09 -12.70 7.34
C THR A 542 -9.29 -11.80 7.70
N PHE A 543 -9.07 -10.82 8.58
CA PHE A 543 -9.84 -9.58 8.57
C PHE A 543 -9.04 -8.68 7.68
N ASP A 544 -9.38 -8.63 6.39
CA ASP A 544 -8.44 -8.11 5.43
C ASP A 544 -8.87 -6.83 4.71
N PRO A 545 -9.04 -5.71 5.45
CA PRO A 545 -8.99 -4.39 4.87
C PRO A 545 -7.53 -3.89 4.66
N ILE A 546 -6.48 -4.69 4.93
CA ILE A 546 -5.05 -4.28 4.79
C ILE A 546 -4.33 -4.90 3.58
N LEU A 547 -4.82 -6.01 3.03
CA LEU A 547 -4.35 -6.56 1.75
C LEU A 547 -5.26 -6.18 0.58
N VAL A 548 -6.19 -5.24 0.77
CA VAL A 548 -6.90 -4.59 -0.35
C VAL A 548 -6.25 -3.23 -0.62
N ARG A 549 -6.05 -2.92 -1.90
CA ARG A 549 -5.49 -1.62 -2.29
C ARG A 549 -6.47 -0.51 -1.90
N SER A 550 -6.01 0.56 -1.24
CA SER A 550 -6.89 1.71 -1.00
C SER A 550 -7.34 2.32 -2.33
N TYR A 551 -8.47 3.04 -2.36
CA TYR A 551 -8.93 3.70 -3.59
C TYR A 551 -7.97 4.79 -4.04
N ASP A 552 -7.34 5.49 -3.10
CA ASP A 552 -6.36 6.54 -3.38
C ASP A 552 -4.93 6.01 -3.60
N GLY A 553 -4.70 4.69 -3.56
CA GLY A 553 -3.39 4.07 -3.74
C GLY A 553 -2.37 4.30 -2.62
N LYS A 554 -2.74 4.97 -1.53
CA LYS A 554 -1.86 5.14 -0.36
C LYS A 554 -1.48 3.83 0.28
N SER A 555 -0.30 3.82 0.91
CA SER A 555 0.25 2.66 1.62
C SER A 555 0.45 1.42 0.73
N ASN A 556 0.50 1.58 -0.60
CA ASN A 556 1.05 0.55 -1.47
C ASN A 556 2.51 0.30 -1.09
N ASN A 557 3.31 1.36 -1.00
CA ASN A 557 4.67 1.31 -0.48
C ASN A 557 4.68 1.56 1.04
N GLU A 558 5.23 0.61 1.80
CA GLU A 558 5.20 0.65 3.26
C GLU A 558 6.16 1.69 3.87
N TYR A 559 7.21 2.09 3.13
CA TYR A 559 8.20 3.07 3.57
C TYR A 559 7.90 4.49 3.08
N ASN A 560 7.20 4.59 1.94
CA ASN A 560 6.82 5.86 1.31
C ASN A 560 5.32 5.82 0.96
N PRO A 561 4.41 6.00 1.94
CA PRO A 561 2.98 5.76 1.77
C PRO A 561 2.30 6.57 0.65
N ASP A 562 2.87 7.71 0.25
CA ASP A 562 2.33 8.57 -0.82
C ASP A 562 2.86 8.23 -2.23
N TRP A 563 3.76 7.26 -2.37
CA TRP A 563 4.30 6.90 -3.70
C TRP A 563 3.24 6.21 -4.56
N GLY A 564 2.88 6.84 -5.67
CA GLY A 564 1.88 6.34 -6.61
C GLY A 564 0.43 6.60 -6.19
N SER A 565 0.20 7.28 -5.06
CA SER A 565 -1.16 7.62 -4.63
C SER A 565 -1.78 8.71 -5.50
N LYS A 566 -3.11 8.85 -5.42
CA LYS A 566 -3.82 10.05 -5.87
C LYS A 566 -3.19 11.28 -5.25
N ASP A 567 -3.10 12.34 -6.05
CA ASP A 567 -2.49 13.64 -5.77
C ASP A 567 -0.99 13.58 -5.43
N ALA A 568 -0.33 12.44 -5.64
CA ALA A 568 1.11 12.33 -5.53
C ALA A 568 1.80 13.21 -6.58
N ARG A 569 2.93 13.80 -6.19
CA ARG A 569 3.73 14.65 -7.08
C ARG A 569 4.27 13.83 -8.26
N VAL A 570 4.16 14.38 -9.48
CA VAL A 570 4.76 13.75 -10.66
C VAL A 570 6.29 13.69 -10.54
N VAL A 571 6.87 12.59 -11.01
CA VAL A 571 8.30 12.31 -10.93
C VAL A 571 9.04 12.98 -12.10
N GLY A 572 10.25 13.49 -11.85
CA GLY A 572 11.07 14.13 -12.89
C GLY A 572 12.44 13.49 -13.00
N ARG A 573 12.82 13.02 -14.20
CA ARG A 573 14.20 12.64 -14.53
C ARG A 573 15.13 13.85 -14.70
N ILE A 574 14.55 15.00 -15.03
CA ILE A 574 15.23 16.29 -15.18
C ILE A 574 14.42 17.38 -14.49
N ALA A 575 15.11 18.42 -13.99
CA ALA A 575 14.46 19.60 -13.45
C ALA A 575 13.57 20.28 -14.52
N PRO A 576 12.39 20.83 -14.15
CA PRO A 576 11.55 21.58 -15.06
C PRO A 576 12.30 22.76 -15.71
N ALA A 577 12.12 22.94 -17.01
CA ALA A 577 12.80 23.94 -17.82
C ALA A 577 11.98 25.24 -17.98
N PHE A 578 11.31 25.69 -16.92
CA PHE A 578 10.58 26.97 -16.92
C PHE A 578 11.50 28.12 -17.34
N SER A 579 10.99 29.06 -18.14
CA SER A 579 11.83 30.09 -18.76
C SER A 579 12.43 31.08 -17.76
N ASP A 580 11.74 31.32 -16.65
CA ASP A 580 12.24 32.09 -15.50
C ASP A 580 12.93 31.21 -14.43
N GLY A 581 12.90 29.89 -14.62
CA GLY A 581 13.33 28.87 -13.66
C GLY A 581 12.37 28.65 -12.49
N ILE A 582 11.16 29.23 -12.52
CA ILE A 582 10.19 29.19 -11.43
C ILE A 582 8.87 28.60 -11.91
N SER A 583 8.16 29.27 -12.82
CA SER A 583 6.80 28.86 -13.21
C SER A 583 6.39 29.35 -14.60
N GLU A 584 7.15 30.22 -15.25
CA GLU A 584 6.83 30.71 -16.59
C GLU A 584 7.05 29.58 -17.62
N PRO A 585 6.07 29.31 -18.52
CA PRO A 585 6.16 28.23 -19.50
C PRO A 585 7.50 28.19 -20.23
N SER A 586 7.94 26.97 -20.53
CA SER A 586 9.22 26.70 -21.19
C SER A 586 9.16 27.00 -22.70
N GLY A 587 10.34 27.21 -23.30
CA GLY A 587 10.50 27.44 -24.74
C GLY A 587 9.79 28.67 -25.30
N PRO A 588 9.91 29.88 -24.70
CA PRO A 588 9.30 31.11 -25.25
C PRO A 588 9.90 31.53 -26.60
N ASP A 589 11.07 30.98 -26.94
CA ASP A 589 11.78 31.14 -28.20
C ASP A 589 11.40 30.08 -29.25
N ARG A 590 10.61 29.07 -28.87
CA ARG A 590 10.12 28.04 -29.80
C ARG A 590 8.98 28.57 -30.67
N PRO A 591 8.80 28.02 -31.89
CA PRO A 591 7.72 28.44 -32.79
C PRO A 591 6.34 28.31 -32.17
N ASN A 592 5.38 29.07 -32.68
CA ASN A 592 3.99 29.00 -32.23
C ASN A 592 3.41 27.57 -32.39
N PRO A 593 2.73 27.00 -31.38
CA PRO A 593 2.21 25.62 -31.44
C PRO A 593 1.24 25.36 -32.61
N ARG A 594 0.38 26.31 -32.97
CA ARG A 594 -0.53 26.18 -34.11
C ARG A 594 0.22 26.28 -35.44
N ALA A 595 1.26 27.11 -35.53
CA ALA A 595 2.14 27.14 -36.70
C ALA A 595 2.87 25.80 -36.89
N ILE A 596 3.29 25.15 -35.80
CA ILE A 596 3.88 23.80 -35.84
C ILE A 596 2.86 22.78 -36.33
N SER A 597 1.65 22.78 -35.76
CA SER A 597 0.54 21.92 -36.20
C SER A 597 0.27 22.05 -37.70
N ASN A 598 0.18 23.27 -38.23
CA ASN A 598 -0.05 23.52 -39.65
C ASN A 598 1.14 23.13 -40.55
N GLY A 599 2.37 23.34 -40.08
CA GLY A 599 3.58 23.14 -40.89
C GLY A 599 4.04 21.69 -40.96
N ILE A 600 3.66 20.86 -39.98
CA ILE A 600 4.19 19.51 -39.82
C ILE A 600 3.10 18.44 -39.76
N PHE A 601 1.95 18.69 -39.11
CA PHE A 601 1.05 17.63 -38.65
C PHE A 601 -0.22 17.39 -39.49
N SER A 602 -0.34 17.99 -40.68
CA SER A 602 -1.55 17.84 -41.50
C SER A 602 -1.64 16.47 -42.18
N GLN A 603 -2.74 15.76 -41.98
CA GLN A 603 -3.05 14.52 -42.67
C GLN A 603 -4.16 14.69 -43.71
N SER A 604 -3.91 14.26 -44.94
CA SER A 604 -4.90 14.30 -46.03
C SER A 604 -5.49 12.94 -46.41
N THR A 605 -4.83 11.85 -46.03
CA THR A 605 -5.23 10.47 -46.33
C THR A 605 -4.90 9.57 -45.14
N ALA A 606 -5.64 8.47 -44.96
CA ALA A 606 -5.32 7.47 -43.95
C ALA A 606 -3.91 6.89 -44.17
N ILE A 607 -3.17 6.70 -43.07
CA ILE A 607 -1.84 6.10 -43.04
C ILE A 607 -1.90 5.01 -41.97
N ASN A 608 -2.11 3.76 -42.40
CA ASN A 608 -2.19 2.64 -41.46
C ASN A 608 -0.81 2.27 -40.93
N ASP A 609 -0.77 1.80 -39.69
CA ASP A 609 0.46 1.34 -39.05
C ASP A 609 1.05 0.09 -39.73
N ALA A 610 2.37 -0.06 -39.67
CA ALA A 610 3.07 -1.21 -40.26
C ALA A 610 2.93 -2.55 -39.49
N LEU A 611 2.34 -2.54 -38.29
CA LEU A 611 2.15 -3.73 -37.43
C LEU A 611 0.76 -4.35 -37.56
N ASN A 612 -0.11 -3.80 -38.43
CA ASN A 612 -1.51 -4.21 -38.61
C ASN A 612 -2.30 -4.20 -37.29
N LEU A 613 -2.17 -3.13 -36.51
CA LEU A 613 -2.88 -2.96 -35.26
C LEU A 613 -4.34 -2.60 -35.52
N SER A 614 -5.26 -3.13 -34.70
CA SER A 614 -6.65 -2.68 -34.69
C SER A 614 -6.80 -1.43 -33.84
N ALA A 615 -7.96 -0.75 -33.91
CA ALA A 615 -8.26 0.42 -33.08
C ALA A 615 -8.23 0.13 -31.57
N TYR A 616 -8.26 -1.14 -31.15
CA TYR A 616 -8.03 -1.50 -29.75
C TYR A 616 -6.64 -1.10 -29.25
N ALA A 617 -5.63 -0.98 -30.13
CA ALA A 617 -4.29 -0.57 -29.71
C ALA A 617 -4.28 0.82 -29.07
N TRP A 618 -4.90 1.81 -29.72
CA TRP A 618 -5.03 3.16 -29.15
C TRP A 618 -6.16 3.25 -28.12
N GLY A 619 -7.29 2.55 -28.32
CA GLY A 619 -8.45 2.63 -27.41
C GLY A 619 -8.15 2.03 -26.03
N TRP A 620 -7.43 0.92 -25.98
CA TRP A 620 -6.93 0.37 -24.72
C TRP A 620 -5.86 1.27 -24.09
N GLY A 621 -4.98 1.85 -24.90
CA GLY A 621 -3.99 2.83 -24.43
C GLY A 621 -4.64 4.05 -23.75
N GLN A 622 -5.74 4.57 -24.32
CA GLN A 622 -6.54 5.63 -23.73
C GLN A 622 -7.19 5.19 -22.42
N PHE A 623 -7.80 4.01 -22.39
CA PHE A 623 -8.43 3.47 -21.18
C PHE A 623 -7.41 3.30 -20.03
N ILE A 624 -6.19 2.83 -20.33
CA ILE A 624 -5.11 2.71 -19.34
C ILE A 624 -4.50 4.06 -18.97
N ASP A 625 -4.42 5.05 -19.88
CA ASP A 625 -4.08 6.43 -19.50
C ASP A 625 -5.04 6.95 -18.44
N HIS A 626 -6.32 6.63 -18.60
CA HIS A 626 -7.35 7.04 -17.67
C HIS A 626 -7.35 6.26 -16.35
N ASP A 627 -6.56 5.19 -16.25
CA ASP A 627 -6.32 4.42 -15.04
C ASP A 627 -5.10 4.93 -14.25
N ILE A 628 -4.10 5.47 -14.95
CA ILE A 628 -2.79 5.79 -14.33
C ILE A 628 -2.42 7.28 -14.38
N THR A 629 -3.04 8.09 -15.24
CA THR A 629 -2.77 9.54 -15.32
C THR A 629 -4.02 10.43 -15.41
N LEU A 630 -4.03 11.51 -14.61
CA LEU A 630 -4.97 12.62 -14.74
C LEU A 630 -4.26 13.91 -14.34
N SER A 631 -4.28 14.91 -15.22
CA SER A 631 -3.70 16.23 -14.93
C SER A 631 -4.79 17.30 -15.00
N PRO A 632 -5.35 17.73 -13.86
CA PRO A 632 -6.39 18.76 -13.83
C PRO A 632 -5.91 20.09 -14.41
N ASP A 633 -6.87 20.86 -14.95
CA ASP A 633 -6.63 22.24 -15.38
C ASP A 633 -6.85 23.21 -14.22
N HIS A 634 -5.99 24.23 -14.13
CA HIS A 634 -6.19 25.31 -13.18
C HIS A 634 -7.42 26.14 -13.61
N PRO A 635 -8.38 26.41 -12.71
CA PRO A 635 -9.69 26.95 -13.09
C PRO A 635 -9.65 28.38 -13.64
N SER A 636 -8.57 29.13 -13.39
CA SER A 636 -8.47 30.57 -13.72
C SER A 636 -7.17 31.01 -14.41
N GLU A 637 -6.22 30.11 -14.68
CA GLU A 637 -4.95 30.47 -15.32
C GLU A 637 -4.99 30.16 -16.81
N ARG A 638 -5.22 31.19 -17.63
CA ARG A 638 -5.23 31.08 -19.09
C ARG A 638 -3.82 30.98 -19.68
N PHE A 639 -3.66 30.09 -20.65
CA PHE A 639 -2.45 29.96 -21.47
C PHE A 639 -2.84 29.68 -22.92
N ASP A 640 -3.57 30.64 -23.49
CA ASP A 640 -4.14 30.56 -24.83
C ASP A 640 -3.06 30.50 -25.92
N ILE A 641 -3.34 29.70 -26.95
CA ILE A 641 -2.44 29.55 -28.10
C ILE A 641 -2.84 30.56 -29.16
N SER A 642 -1.96 31.49 -29.49
CA SER A 642 -2.23 32.46 -30.57
C SER A 642 -2.36 31.76 -31.92
N VAL A 643 -3.36 32.15 -32.71
CA VAL A 643 -3.57 31.63 -34.07
C VAL A 643 -2.85 32.55 -35.08
N PRO A 644 -2.05 32.01 -36.02
CA PRO A 644 -1.46 32.81 -37.09
C PRO A 644 -2.52 33.53 -37.94
N ALA A 645 -2.22 34.76 -38.36
CA ALA A 645 -3.12 35.48 -39.27
C ALA A 645 -3.31 34.71 -40.58
N TYR A 646 -4.56 34.66 -41.07
CA TYR A 646 -4.98 33.90 -42.25
C TYR A 646 -4.89 32.38 -42.08
N ASP A 647 -4.91 31.87 -40.84
CA ASP A 647 -5.14 30.45 -40.59
C ASP A 647 -6.48 30.03 -41.22
N ALA A 648 -6.45 29.00 -42.07
CA ALA A 648 -7.58 28.59 -42.88
C ALA A 648 -8.83 28.20 -42.06
N PHE A 649 -8.64 27.76 -40.83
CA PHE A 649 -9.71 27.25 -39.97
C PHE A 649 -10.10 28.25 -38.89
N PHE A 650 -9.12 28.76 -38.14
CA PHE A 650 -9.38 29.54 -36.93
C PHE A 650 -9.34 31.06 -37.14
N ASP A 651 -8.70 31.57 -38.21
CA ASP A 651 -8.65 33.01 -38.54
C ASP A 651 -8.66 33.27 -40.06
N PRO A 652 -9.65 32.77 -40.82
CA PRO A 652 -9.65 32.89 -42.28
C PRO A 652 -9.73 34.34 -42.78
N ALA A 653 -10.26 35.24 -41.95
CA ALA A 653 -10.32 36.67 -42.25
C ALA A 653 -9.00 37.42 -42.01
N GLY A 654 -7.98 36.77 -41.44
CA GLY A 654 -6.67 37.36 -41.18
C GLY A 654 -6.68 38.48 -40.15
N THR A 655 -7.48 38.33 -39.10
CA THR A 655 -7.58 39.34 -38.04
C THR A 655 -6.32 39.41 -37.18
N GLY A 656 -5.59 38.29 -37.05
CA GLY A 656 -4.47 38.11 -36.14
C GLY A 656 -4.84 38.20 -34.66
N GLN A 657 -6.13 38.05 -34.32
CA GLN A 657 -6.64 38.16 -32.94
C GLN A 657 -7.23 36.84 -32.42
N ALA A 658 -7.38 35.81 -33.27
CA ALA A 658 -7.92 34.53 -32.84
C ALA A 658 -6.94 33.78 -31.94
N VAL A 659 -7.50 33.01 -31.01
CA VAL A 659 -6.74 32.15 -30.09
C VAL A 659 -7.45 30.80 -29.95
N ILE A 660 -6.68 29.74 -29.72
CA ILE A 660 -7.21 28.45 -29.26
C ILE A 660 -7.17 28.46 -27.73
N PRO A 661 -8.33 28.32 -27.05
CA PRO A 661 -8.43 28.47 -25.61
C PRO A 661 -7.77 27.30 -24.86
N MET A 662 -6.96 27.60 -23.85
CA MET A 662 -6.34 26.58 -23.00
C MET A 662 -6.05 27.14 -21.60
N ASN A 663 -6.25 26.32 -20.56
CA ASN A 663 -5.82 26.63 -19.20
C ASN A 663 -4.47 25.96 -18.91
N ARG A 664 -3.69 26.54 -17.99
CA ARG A 664 -2.51 25.87 -17.44
C ARG A 664 -2.93 24.68 -16.59
N SER A 665 -2.06 23.68 -16.48
CA SER A 665 -2.26 22.58 -15.55
C SER A 665 -2.26 23.10 -14.11
N ASP A 666 -3.16 22.54 -13.29
CA ASP A 666 -3.17 22.79 -11.87
C ASP A 666 -1.88 22.26 -11.23
N TYR A 667 -1.47 22.86 -10.12
CA TYR A 667 -0.14 22.67 -9.55
C TYR A 667 -0.20 22.40 -8.06
N VAL A 668 0.85 21.78 -7.53
CA VAL A 668 0.97 21.49 -6.10
C VAL A 668 0.96 22.81 -5.33
N PRO A 669 0.02 23.03 -4.41
CA PRO A 669 -0.06 24.25 -3.63
C PRO A 669 1.27 24.58 -2.94
N GLY A 670 1.70 25.84 -3.03
CA GLY A 670 2.98 26.29 -2.46
C GLY A 670 4.22 26.01 -3.33
N SER A 671 4.10 25.35 -4.48
CA SER A 671 5.16 25.28 -5.49
C SER A 671 5.18 26.53 -6.38
N GLY A 672 6.22 26.70 -7.21
CA GLY A 672 6.32 27.83 -8.14
C GLY A 672 6.64 29.18 -7.47
N THR A 673 7.31 29.16 -6.31
CA THR A 673 7.62 30.37 -5.54
C THR A 673 9.05 30.87 -5.71
N SER A 674 9.97 30.03 -6.17
CA SER A 674 11.39 30.38 -6.41
C SER A 674 12.09 29.37 -7.31
N ARG A 675 13.35 29.64 -7.72
CA ARG A 675 14.15 28.70 -8.52
C ARG A 675 14.51 27.41 -7.79
N THR A 676 14.53 27.43 -6.46
CA THR A 676 14.75 26.24 -5.62
C THR A 676 13.44 25.52 -5.29
N ASN A 677 12.29 26.11 -5.65
CA ASN A 677 10.96 25.53 -5.51
C ASN A 677 10.11 25.88 -6.75
N PRO A 678 10.47 25.35 -7.94
CA PRO A 678 9.75 25.61 -9.17
C PRO A 678 8.35 24.99 -9.11
N ARG A 679 7.47 25.38 -10.04
CA ARG A 679 6.10 24.89 -10.13
C ARG A 679 6.14 23.37 -10.31
N ALA A 680 5.37 22.68 -9.49
CA ALA A 680 5.30 21.22 -9.47
C ALA A 680 3.85 20.79 -9.73
N TYR A 681 3.69 19.59 -10.27
CA TYR A 681 2.38 19.05 -10.63
C TYR A 681 2.13 17.77 -9.85
N TYR A 682 0.87 17.39 -9.74
CA TYR A 682 0.44 16.14 -9.14
C TYR A 682 -0.34 15.31 -10.17
N ASN A 683 -0.51 14.02 -9.87
CA ASN A 683 -1.40 13.13 -10.62
C ASN A 683 -2.74 13.06 -9.89
N GLY A 684 -3.85 13.42 -10.54
CA GLY A 684 -5.18 13.47 -9.90
C GLY A 684 -5.83 12.11 -9.62
N ILE A 685 -5.16 11.02 -9.99
CA ILE A 685 -5.57 9.61 -9.79
C ILE A 685 -4.36 8.77 -9.36
N THR A 686 -4.58 7.50 -9.05
CA THR A 686 -3.51 6.54 -8.72
C THR A 686 -2.56 6.35 -9.91
N ALA A 687 -1.30 5.96 -9.65
CA ALA A 687 -0.32 5.65 -10.70
C ALA A 687 -0.31 4.16 -11.10
N PHE A 688 -1.06 3.34 -10.37
CA PHE A 688 -1.07 1.89 -10.51
C PHE A 688 -2.09 1.44 -11.54
N ILE A 689 -1.85 0.30 -12.19
CA ILE A 689 -2.87 -0.36 -13.02
C ILE A 689 -3.78 -1.14 -12.06
N ASP A 690 -4.74 -0.44 -11.47
CA ASP A 690 -5.56 -0.95 -10.37
C ASP A 690 -7.07 -0.84 -10.66
N ALA A 691 -7.42 -0.58 -11.92
CA ALA A 691 -8.78 -0.38 -12.39
C ALA A 691 -9.50 0.80 -11.72
N SER A 692 -8.78 1.83 -11.27
CA SER A 692 -9.36 3.10 -10.86
C SER A 692 -10.24 3.74 -11.95
N ALA A 693 -10.03 3.45 -13.23
CA ALA A 693 -10.93 3.83 -14.33
C ALA A 693 -12.35 3.22 -14.20
N VAL A 694 -12.48 2.13 -13.45
CA VAL A 694 -13.74 1.44 -13.14
C VAL A 694 -14.24 1.81 -11.74
N TYR A 695 -13.35 1.83 -10.74
CA TYR A 695 -13.71 1.94 -9.32
C TYR A 695 -13.59 3.35 -8.74
N GLY A 696 -12.88 4.25 -9.40
CA GLY A 696 -12.52 5.57 -8.90
C GLY A 696 -11.26 5.56 -8.05
N SER A 697 -10.64 6.74 -7.90
CA SER A 697 -9.44 6.95 -7.09
C SER A 697 -9.72 7.54 -5.71
N ASP A 698 -10.98 7.55 -5.27
CA ASP A 698 -11.38 7.98 -3.94
C ASP A 698 -12.63 7.23 -3.47
N GLU A 699 -12.80 7.18 -2.16
CA GLU A 699 -13.89 6.44 -1.51
C GLU A 699 -15.27 7.00 -1.83
N GLU A 700 -15.39 8.32 -2.07
CA GLU A 700 -16.65 8.97 -2.39
C GLU A 700 -17.18 8.48 -3.75
N ARG A 701 -16.35 8.55 -4.80
CA ARG A 701 -16.71 8.04 -6.12
C ARG A 701 -16.95 6.53 -6.09
N ALA A 702 -16.06 5.77 -5.44
CA ALA A 702 -16.21 4.32 -5.34
C ALA A 702 -17.53 3.93 -4.65
N SER A 703 -17.88 4.61 -3.56
CA SER A 703 -19.14 4.39 -2.84
C SER A 703 -20.34 4.75 -3.68
N TRP A 704 -20.30 5.86 -4.43
CA TRP A 704 -21.41 6.23 -5.30
C TRP A 704 -21.63 5.21 -6.42
N LEU A 705 -20.58 4.59 -6.95
CA LEU A 705 -20.67 3.60 -8.02
C LEU A 705 -21.20 2.22 -7.54
N ARG A 706 -21.22 1.95 -6.23
CA ARG A 706 -21.62 0.65 -5.67
C ARG A 706 -23.11 0.54 -5.39
N THR A 707 -23.64 -0.68 -5.47
CA THR A 707 -25.00 -1.01 -5.00
C THR A 707 -25.04 -1.28 -3.50
N PHE A 708 -23.90 -1.67 -2.91
CA PHE A 708 -23.79 -2.27 -1.56
C PHE A 708 -24.69 -3.50 -1.39
N GLU A 709 -24.96 -4.19 -2.50
CA GLU A 709 -25.69 -5.45 -2.54
C GLU A 709 -24.93 -6.47 -3.40
N SER A 710 -24.57 -7.61 -2.81
CA SER A 710 -23.85 -8.72 -3.45
C SER A 710 -22.52 -8.33 -4.09
N GLY A 711 -21.87 -7.29 -3.56
CA GLY A 711 -20.60 -6.75 -4.02
C GLY A 711 -20.65 -6.01 -5.35
N LYS A 712 -21.83 -5.63 -5.86
CA LYS A 712 -21.98 -5.14 -7.25
C LYS A 712 -21.78 -3.63 -7.43
N LEU A 713 -21.47 -3.26 -8.68
CA LEU A 713 -21.52 -1.90 -9.20
C LEU A 713 -22.89 -1.60 -9.82
N LYS A 714 -23.32 -0.34 -9.71
CA LYS A 714 -24.55 0.17 -10.33
C LYS A 714 -24.48 0.06 -11.84
N VAL A 715 -25.62 -0.24 -12.46
CA VAL A 715 -25.81 -0.27 -13.90
C VAL A 715 -27.18 0.29 -14.25
N SER A 716 -27.33 0.92 -15.41
CA SER A 716 -28.63 1.34 -15.95
C SER A 716 -29.26 0.26 -16.83
N ALA A 717 -30.46 0.53 -17.34
CA ALA A 717 -31.11 -0.31 -18.35
C ALA A 717 -30.16 -0.68 -19.51
N GLY A 718 -30.17 -1.95 -19.91
CA GLY A 718 -29.26 -2.50 -20.91
C GLY A 718 -27.89 -2.95 -20.36
N ASN A 719 -27.73 -3.00 -19.02
CA ASN A 719 -26.45 -3.32 -18.37
C ASN A 719 -25.34 -2.35 -18.82
N LEU A 720 -25.69 -1.07 -18.87
CA LEU A 720 -24.79 0.05 -19.19
C LEU A 720 -24.31 0.71 -17.89
N LEU A 721 -23.32 1.59 -17.99
CA LEU A 721 -22.92 2.45 -16.87
C LEU A 721 -24.13 3.25 -16.32
N PRO A 722 -24.14 3.60 -15.03
CA PRO A 722 -25.20 4.43 -14.46
C PRO A 722 -25.14 5.85 -15.02
N TYR A 723 -26.28 6.50 -15.21
CA TYR A 723 -26.37 7.92 -15.50
C TYR A 723 -26.18 8.77 -14.23
N ASN A 724 -25.85 10.05 -14.38
CA ASN A 724 -25.77 11.04 -13.28
C ASN A 724 -27.15 11.45 -12.72
N THR A 725 -28.01 10.47 -12.47
CA THR A 725 -29.39 10.61 -11.97
C THR A 725 -29.57 9.81 -10.68
N TYR A 726 -30.62 10.12 -9.90
CA TYR A 726 -30.81 9.51 -8.57
C TYR A 726 -30.86 7.97 -8.60
N SER A 727 -31.56 7.41 -9.59
CA SER A 727 -31.61 5.95 -9.79
C SER A 727 -30.47 5.40 -10.64
N GLY A 728 -29.66 6.25 -11.27
CA GLY A 728 -28.73 5.84 -12.32
C GLY A 728 -29.39 5.58 -13.68
N GLU A 729 -30.70 5.79 -13.82
CA GLU A 729 -31.43 5.58 -15.08
C GLU A 729 -31.54 6.86 -15.93
N LYS A 730 -31.54 6.69 -17.26
CA LYS A 730 -31.50 7.78 -18.25
C LYS A 730 -32.59 8.85 -18.10
N TYR A 731 -33.80 8.44 -17.71
CA TYR A 731 -34.99 9.30 -17.71
C TYR A 731 -35.41 9.79 -16.32
N ASP A 732 -34.55 9.63 -15.33
CA ASP A 732 -34.78 10.10 -13.96
C ASP A 732 -34.21 11.52 -13.73
N ALA A 733 -34.53 12.13 -12.60
CA ALA A 733 -34.00 13.44 -12.22
C ALA A 733 -32.49 13.38 -11.95
N LEU A 734 -31.77 14.45 -12.34
CA LEU A 734 -30.34 14.60 -12.07
C LEU A 734 -30.06 14.53 -10.57
N ASP A 735 -29.03 13.77 -10.21
CA ASP A 735 -28.54 13.68 -8.85
C ASP A 735 -27.48 14.78 -8.64
N PRO A 736 -27.71 15.76 -7.75
CA PRO A 736 -26.72 16.80 -7.45
C PRO A 736 -25.47 16.24 -6.77
N ASP A 737 -25.54 15.04 -6.19
CA ASP A 737 -24.45 14.36 -5.50
C ASP A 737 -23.73 13.35 -6.42
N ALA A 738 -24.10 13.28 -7.70
CA ALA A 738 -23.38 12.43 -8.67
C ALA A 738 -21.94 12.92 -8.88
N PRO A 739 -20.96 12.01 -8.97
CA PRO A 739 -19.56 12.36 -9.23
C PRO A 739 -19.40 13.20 -10.50
N GLU A 740 -18.51 14.19 -10.45
CA GLU A 740 -18.22 15.07 -11.58
C GLU A 740 -17.70 14.27 -12.79
N MET A 741 -18.14 14.63 -14.00
CA MET A 741 -17.62 14.10 -15.25
C MET A 741 -17.07 15.23 -16.10
N ALA A 742 -15.95 15.00 -16.80
CA ALA A 742 -15.30 15.99 -17.62
C ALA A 742 -16.20 16.39 -18.80
N MET A 743 -16.34 17.71 -19.05
CA MET A 743 -17.26 18.24 -20.05
C MET A 743 -16.71 19.45 -20.81
N PRO A 744 -16.53 19.37 -22.14
CA PRO A 744 -16.24 20.54 -22.96
C PRO A 744 -17.49 21.20 -23.57
N LEU A 745 -18.68 20.57 -23.53
CA LEU A 745 -19.89 21.07 -24.19
C LEU A 745 -20.97 21.58 -23.21
N PRO A 746 -21.38 22.87 -23.26
CA PRO A 746 -22.33 23.49 -22.32
C PRO A 746 -23.78 22.98 -22.34
N HIS A 747 -24.15 22.13 -23.30
CA HIS A 747 -25.55 21.77 -23.59
C HIS A 747 -25.91 20.32 -23.28
N VAL A 748 -24.93 19.50 -22.91
CA VAL A 748 -25.18 18.13 -22.50
C VAL A 748 -25.18 18.11 -20.96
N THR A 749 -26.23 17.57 -20.36
CA THR A 749 -26.40 17.54 -18.88
C THR A 749 -26.53 16.12 -18.33
N LEU A 750 -26.62 15.13 -19.21
CA LEU A 750 -26.88 13.74 -18.89
C LEU A 750 -25.73 12.87 -19.43
N PHE A 751 -25.02 12.19 -18.55
CA PHE A 751 -23.82 11.41 -18.86
C PHE A 751 -23.79 10.09 -18.12
N PHE A 752 -23.03 9.15 -18.64
CA PHE A 752 -22.62 7.98 -17.86
C PHE A 752 -21.64 8.39 -16.76
N VAL A 753 -21.68 7.72 -15.62
CA VAL A 753 -20.74 7.91 -14.51
C VAL A 753 -19.91 6.65 -14.37
N ALA A 754 -18.59 6.82 -14.25
CA ALA A 754 -17.61 5.74 -14.12
C ALA A 754 -16.52 6.11 -13.10
N GLY A 755 -15.53 5.24 -12.92
CA GLY A 755 -14.38 5.49 -12.06
C GLY A 755 -13.53 6.69 -12.49
N ASP A 756 -13.33 6.88 -13.80
CA ASP A 756 -12.64 8.06 -14.34
C ASP A 756 -13.61 9.11 -14.92
N VAL A 757 -13.27 10.39 -14.76
CA VAL A 757 -14.10 11.53 -15.17
C VAL A 757 -14.23 11.67 -16.70
N ARG A 758 -13.33 11.08 -17.49
CA ARG A 758 -13.27 11.20 -18.96
C ARG A 758 -13.99 10.07 -19.68
N ALA A 759 -14.69 9.17 -18.98
CA ALA A 759 -15.31 7.99 -19.56
C ALA A 759 -16.32 8.25 -20.71
N ASN A 760 -16.83 9.48 -20.84
CA ASN A 760 -17.77 9.87 -21.91
C ASN A 760 -17.09 10.51 -23.13
N GLU A 761 -15.76 10.62 -23.17
CA GLU A 761 -15.06 11.35 -24.23
C GLU A 761 -15.43 10.84 -25.62
N ASN A 762 -15.47 9.51 -25.83
CA ASN A 762 -15.95 8.88 -27.05
C ASN A 762 -16.66 7.54 -26.72
N PRO A 763 -17.59 7.05 -27.57
CA PRO A 763 -18.40 5.87 -27.26
C PRO A 763 -17.62 4.55 -27.24
N PHE A 764 -16.48 4.46 -27.92
CA PHE A 764 -15.62 3.27 -27.84
C PHE A 764 -14.98 3.16 -26.46
N LEU A 765 -14.44 4.26 -25.93
CA LEU A 765 -13.94 4.34 -24.55
C LEU A 765 -15.05 4.00 -23.54
N THR A 766 -16.23 4.61 -23.65
CA THR A 766 -17.38 4.30 -22.78
C THR A 766 -17.77 2.82 -22.83
N SER A 767 -17.64 2.18 -24.00
CA SER A 767 -17.90 0.76 -24.18
C SER A 767 -16.91 -0.12 -23.41
N ILE A 768 -15.62 0.26 -23.36
CA ILE A 768 -14.60 -0.42 -22.56
C ILE A 768 -14.87 -0.24 -21.06
N HIS A 769 -15.20 0.98 -20.59
CA HIS A 769 -15.59 1.17 -19.18
C HIS A 769 -16.79 0.29 -18.81
N THR A 770 -17.82 0.25 -19.67
CA THR A 770 -19.00 -0.60 -19.45
C THR A 770 -18.62 -2.08 -19.39
N LEU A 771 -17.74 -2.53 -20.29
CA LEU A 771 -17.29 -3.92 -20.35
C LEU A 771 -16.69 -4.40 -19.01
N PHE A 772 -15.86 -3.58 -18.36
CA PHE A 772 -15.24 -3.97 -17.09
C PHE A 772 -16.18 -3.87 -15.89
N VAL A 773 -17.18 -2.97 -15.92
CA VAL A 773 -18.28 -3.01 -14.94
C VAL A 773 -19.09 -4.30 -15.06
N ARG A 774 -19.33 -4.77 -16.30
CA ARG A 774 -19.99 -6.07 -16.53
C ARG A 774 -19.15 -7.23 -15.99
N GLU A 775 -17.84 -7.23 -16.26
CA GLU A 775 -16.96 -8.30 -15.77
C GLU A 775 -16.90 -8.35 -14.25
N HIS A 776 -16.82 -7.19 -13.59
CA HIS A 776 -16.89 -7.12 -12.13
C HIS A 776 -18.20 -7.74 -11.61
N ASN A 777 -19.35 -7.31 -12.13
CA ASN A 777 -20.65 -7.84 -11.69
C ASN A 777 -20.80 -9.35 -11.97
N ARG A 778 -20.22 -9.85 -13.07
CA ARG A 778 -20.17 -11.29 -13.40
C ARG A 778 -19.34 -12.07 -12.38
N LEU A 779 -18.18 -11.54 -11.97
CA LEU A 779 -17.35 -12.13 -10.92
C LEU A 779 -18.07 -12.13 -9.58
N CYS A 780 -18.73 -11.03 -9.22
CA CYS A 780 -19.53 -10.95 -7.99
C CYS A 780 -20.62 -12.03 -7.94
N ASP A 781 -21.33 -12.26 -9.05
CA ASP A 781 -22.30 -13.36 -9.16
C ASP A 781 -21.66 -14.74 -8.98
N SER A 782 -20.46 -14.95 -9.54
CA SER A 782 -19.71 -16.19 -9.40
C SER A 782 -19.27 -16.44 -7.96
N TYR A 783 -18.71 -15.42 -7.29
CA TYR A 783 -18.25 -15.52 -5.92
C TYR A 783 -19.38 -15.67 -4.93
N GLN A 784 -20.50 -14.94 -5.11
CA GLN A 784 -21.69 -15.12 -4.28
C GLN A 784 -22.24 -16.55 -4.35
N ALA A 785 -22.15 -17.20 -5.52
CA ALA A 785 -22.57 -18.58 -5.70
C ALA A 785 -21.57 -19.59 -5.12
N GLN A 786 -20.27 -19.31 -5.19
CA GLN A 786 -19.21 -20.19 -4.71
C GLN A 786 -18.99 -20.09 -3.19
N PHE A 787 -19.14 -18.89 -2.64
CA PHE A 787 -18.94 -18.55 -1.23
C PHE A 787 -20.17 -17.80 -0.68
N PRO A 788 -21.30 -18.50 -0.42
CA PRO A 788 -22.54 -17.87 0.03
C PRO A 788 -22.43 -17.12 1.36
N GLU A 789 -21.39 -17.41 2.15
CA GLU A 789 -21.09 -16.80 3.44
C GLU A 789 -20.29 -15.48 3.34
N TRP A 790 -19.71 -15.17 2.18
CA TRP A 790 -18.98 -13.91 2.00
C TRP A 790 -19.93 -12.71 2.10
N THR A 791 -19.43 -11.66 2.75
CA THR A 791 -20.12 -10.37 2.84
C THR A 791 -20.05 -9.60 1.51
N ASP A 792 -20.90 -8.57 1.36
CA ASP A 792 -20.86 -7.63 0.23
C ASP A 792 -19.43 -7.11 -0.04
N GLU A 793 -18.75 -6.69 1.03
CA GLU A 793 -17.41 -6.10 0.95
C GLU A 793 -16.36 -7.12 0.51
N GLN A 794 -16.41 -8.35 1.03
CA GLN A 794 -15.48 -9.41 0.61
C GLN A 794 -15.65 -9.75 -0.87
N ILE A 795 -16.89 -9.86 -1.35
CA ILE A 795 -17.18 -10.11 -2.76
C ILE A 795 -16.69 -8.94 -3.63
N TYR A 796 -17.01 -7.70 -3.23
CA TYR A 796 -16.60 -6.51 -3.96
C TYR A 796 -15.08 -6.41 -4.08
N GLN A 797 -14.34 -6.52 -2.97
CA GLN A 797 -12.89 -6.35 -2.98
C GLN A 797 -12.17 -7.47 -3.74
N HIS A 798 -12.65 -8.71 -3.62
CA HIS A 798 -12.06 -9.83 -4.35
C HIS A 798 -12.30 -9.71 -5.86
N ALA A 799 -13.53 -9.35 -6.27
CA ALA A 799 -13.84 -9.07 -7.68
C ALA A 799 -13.05 -7.87 -8.23
N ARG A 800 -12.89 -6.80 -7.44
CA ARG A 800 -12.05 -5.63 -7.79
C ARG A 800 -10.60 -6.03 -8.01
N LYS A 801 -10.04 -6.87 -7.14
CA LYS A 801 -8.67 -7.37 -7.26
C LYS A 801 -8.46 -8.21 -8.53
N MET A 802 -9.39 -9.10 -8.84
CA MET A 802 -9.34 -9.89 -10.09
C MET A 802 -9.41 -9.00 -11.34
N VAL A 803 -10.28 -7.99 -11.35
CA VAL A 803 -10.37 -7.04 -12.47
C VAL A 803 -9.07 -6.25 -12.64
N GLY A 804 -8.47 -5.75 -11.55
CA GLY A 804 -7.15 -5.11 -11.59
C GLY A 804 -6.08 -6.05 -12.16
N GLY A 805 -6.02 -7.28 -11.67
CA GLY A 805 -5.11 -8.30 -12.20
C GLY A 805 -5.32 -8.59 -13.69
N TYR A 806 -6.57 -8.69 -14.16
CA TYR A 806 -6.85 -8.84 -15.59
C TYR A 806 -6.33 -7.68 -16.42
N MET A 807 -6.50 -6.43 -15.94
CA MET A 807 -5.96 -5.26 -16.63
C MET A 807 -4.43 -5.28 -16.67
N GLU A 808 -3.77 -5.61 -15.55
CA GLU A 808 -2.32 -5.78 -15.50
C GLU A 808 -1.85 -6.83 -16.52
N ALA A 809 -2.49 -8.01 -16.55
CA ALA A 809 -2.12 -9.07 -17.47
C ALA A 809 -2.30 -8.66 -18.95
N ILE A 810 -3.42 -8.02 -19.29
CA ILE A 810 -3.67 -7.51 -20.65
C ILE A 810 -2.62 -6.45 -21.01
N VAL A 811 -2.27 -5.54 -20.09
CA VAL A 811 -1.23 -4.52 -20.34
C VAL A 811 0.14 -5.16 -20.58
N TYR A 812 0.63 -5.98 -19.65
CA TYR A 812 2.01 -6.47 -19.66
C TYR A 812 2.24 -7.65 -20.60
N TYR A 813 1.23 -8.50 -20.83
CA TYR A 813 1.38 -9.74 -21.58
C TYR A 813 0.69 -9.77 -22.95
N GLU A 814 -0.20 -8.80 -23.24
CA GLU A 814 -0.89 -8.73 -24.54
C GLU A 814 -0.63 -7.42 -25.28
N TRP A 815 -0.93 -6.28 -24.66
CA TRP A 815 -0.93 -4.97 -25.30
C TRP A 815 0.48 -4.39 -25.51
N LEU A 816 1.29 -4.24 -24.45
CA LEU A 816 2.67 -3.74 -24.58
C LEU A 816 3.50 -4.55 -25.60
N PRO A 817 3.48 -5.90 -25.58
CA PRO A 817 4.17 -6.70 -26.59
C PRO A 817 3.66 -6.45 -28.02
N THR A 818 2.37 -6.21 -28.19
CA THR A 818 1.77 -5.95 -29.50
C THR A 818 2.25 -4.63 -30.11
N LEU A 819 2.51 -3.62 -29.27
CA LEU A 819 3.15 -2.36 -29.66
C LEU A 819 4.67 -2.48 -29.91
N GLY A 820 5.25 -3.67 -29.68
CA GLY A 820 6.69 -3.93 -29.77
C GLY A 820 7.48 -3.51 -28.52
N ILE A 821 6.83 -3.41 -27.36
CA ILE A 821 7.48 -3.17 -26.07
C ILE A 821 7.72 -4.50 -25.37
N SER A 822 9.01 -4.83 -25.17
CA SER A 822 9.45 -5.97 -24.37
C SER A 822 10.13 -5.47 -23.10
N LEU A 823 9.52 -5.75 -21.95
CA LEU A 823 10.10 -5.46 -20.64
C LEU A 823 10.96 -6.64 -20.15
N PRO A 824 11.90 -6.43 -19.22
CA PRO A 824 12.57 -7.52 -18.53
C PRO A 824 11.59 -8.40 -17.74
N ASP A 825 11.96 -9.67 -17.54
CA ASP A 825 11.21 -10.60 -16.69
C ASP A 825 10.99 -9.98 -15.31
N TYR A 826 9.80 -10.20 -14.76
CA TYR A 826 9.46 -9.70 -13.44
C TYR A 826 10.20 -10.49 -12.36
N THR A 827 10.82 -9.77 -11.41
CA THR A 827 11.64 -10.37 -10.34
C THR A 827 11.03 -10.18 -8.94
N GLY A 828 9.76 -9.76 -8.87
CA GLY A 828 9.09 -9.41 -7.62
C GLY A 828 9.11 -7.92 -7.30
N TYR A 829 8.32 -7.55 -6.29
CA TYR A 829 8.15 -6.18 -5.78
C TYR A 829 9.46 -5.61 -5.22
N LYS A 830 9.70 -4.32 -5.50
CA LYS A 830 10.89 -3.56 -5.08
C LYS A 830 10.45 -2.29 -4.37
N ALA A 831 10.59 -2.28 -3.04
CA ALA A 831 10.13 -1.18 -2.20
C ALA A 831 10.92 0.14 -2.39
N ASP A 832 12.08 0.10 -3.06
CA ASP A 832 12.90 1.26 -3.40
C ASP A 832 12.58 1.85 -4.80
N VAL A 833 11.71 1.20 -5.58
CA VAL A 833 11.23 1.71 -6.87
C VAL A 833 10.04 2.63 -6.66
N ASN A 834 10.10 3.83 -7.23
CA ASN A 834 8.99 4.79 -7.18
C ASN A 834 8.06 4.58 -8.39
N PRO A 835 6.81 4.12 -8.20
CA PRO A 835 5.84 3.89 -9.28
C PRO A 835 5.23 5.18 -9.83
N GLY A 836 5.51 6.34 -9.23
CA GLY A 836 4.92 7.63 -9.61
C GLY A 836 5.11 8.00 -11.08
N ILE A 837 4.12 8.69 -11.64
CA ILE A 837 4.09 9.06 -13.05
C ILE A 837 5.16 10.10 -13.39
N MET A 838 5.99 9.80 -14.38
CA MET A 838 6.98 10.74 -14.91
C MET A 838 6.31 11.89 -15.67
N ASN A 839 6.75 13.12 -15.44
CA ASN A 839 6.20 14.30 -16.14
C ASN A 839 6.32 14.18 -17.67
N VAL A 840 7.45 13.65 -18.18
CA VAL A 840 7.66 13.45 -19.63
C VAL A 840 6.81 12.32 -20.19
N PHE A 841 6.45 11.33 -19.37
CA PHE A 841 5.55 10.25 -19.77
C PHE A 841 4.14 10.78 -20.00
N SER A 842 3.50 11.37 -18.97
CA SER A 842 2.10 11.84 -19.07
C SER A 842 1.91 13.06 -19.98
N THR A 843 2.94 13.90 -20.11
CA THR A 843 2.84 15.13 -20.89
C THR A 843 3.22 14.94 -22.36
N ALA A 844 4.01 13.91 -22.69
CA ALA A 844 4.47 13.67 -24.05
C ALA A 844 4.37 12.20 -24.48
N ALA A 845 5.15 11.29 -23.88
CA ALA A 845 5.33 9.95 -24.47
C ALA A 845 4.04 9.13 -24.52
N TYR A 846 3.19 9.22 -23.50
CA TYR A 846 1.96 8.43 -23.43
C TYR A 846 0.80 9.04 -24.24
N ARG A 847 1.00 10.25 -24.79
CA ARG A 847 0.10 10.87 -25.77
C ARG A 847 0.34 10.36 -27.20
N TYR A 848 0.92 9.18 -27.32
CA TYR A 848 1.19 8.55 -28.61
C TYR A 848 -0.11 8.28 -29.37
N GLY A 849 -1.17 7.92 -28.63
CA GLY A 849 -2.49 7.61 -29.18
C GLY A 849 -3.06 8.70 -30.09
N HIS A 850 -2.69 9.96 -29.88
CA HIS A 850 -3.27 11.09 -30.61
C HIS A 850 -2.91 11.12 -32.11
N SER A 851 -1.79 10.54 -32.55
CA SER A 851 -1.48 10.38 -33.98
C SER A 851 -2.03 9.08 -34.56
N THR A 852 -2.32 8.10 -33.71
CA THR A 852 -2.71 6.74 -34.13
C THR A 852 -4.22 6.56 -34.27
N ILE A 853 -5.02 7.61 -33.99
CA ILE A 853 -6.48 7.60 -34.10
C ILE A 853 -6.92 7.93 -35.53
N GLY A 854 -7.80 7.11 -36.09
CA GLY A 854 -8.51 7.37 -37.36
C GLY A 854 -9.79 8.19 -37.17
N ASP A 855 -10.33 8.70 -38.28
CA ASP A 855 -11.56 9.51 -38.30
C ASP A 855 -12.85 8.67 -38.34
N ASP A 856 -12.77 7.42 -38.81
CA ASP A 856 -13.91 6.52 -38.95
C ASP A 856 -14.16 5.65 -37.71
N PHE A 857 -15.43 5.63 -37.28
CA PHE A 857 -15.94 4.72 -36.26
C PHE A 857 -16.91 3.76 -36.91
N VAL A 858 -16.74 2.47 -36.63
CA VAL A 858 -17.59 1.43 -37.19
C VAL A 858 -18.35 0.72 -36.10
N VAL A 859 -19.63 0.42 -36.38
CA VAL A 859 -20.47 -0.42 -35.53
C VAL A 859 -20.98 -1.64 -36.28
N MET A 860 -20.95 -2.80 -35.61
CA MET A 860 -21.36 -4.09 -36.17
C MET A 860 -22.48 -4.76 -35.36
N ASP A 861 -23.27 -5.60 -36.01
CA ASP A 861 -24.19 -6.47 -35.30
C ASP A 861 -23.44 -7.62 -34.61
N LYS A 862 -24.17 -8.45 -33.83
CA LYS A 862 -23.58 -9.57 -33.10
C LYS A 862 -22.90 -10.65 -33.97
N ASN A 863 -23.20 -10.69 -35.27
CA ASN A 863 -22.67 -11.67 -36.22
C ASN A 863 -21.48 -11.12 -37.02
N GLY A 864 -21.13 -9.84 -36.86
CA GLY A 864 -20.03 -9.19 -37.58
C GLY A 864 -20.45 -8.48 -38.87
N GLU A 865 -21.74 -8.24 -39.07
CA GLU A 865 -22.24 -7.48 -40.22
C GLU A 865 -22.32 -5.99 -39.89
N TYR A 866 -21.93 -5.13 -40.83
CA TYR A 866 -22.04 -3.67 -40.67
C TYR A 866 -23.49 -3.25 -40.44
N MET A 867 -23.72 -2.39 -39.44
CA MET A 867 -25.06 -1.85 -39.21
C MET A 867 -25.41 -0.78 -40.27
N PRO A 868 -26.68 -0.65 -40.70
CA PRO A 868 -27.08 0.36 -41.67
C PRO A 868 -26.79 1.80 -41.18
N GLY A 869 -25.88 2.52 -41.86
CA GLY A 869 -25.43 3.86 -41.48
C GLY A 869 -24.40 3.87 -40.34
N GLY A 870 -23.91 2.70 -39.94
CA GLY A 870 -22.83 2.52 -38.95
C GLY A 870 -21.42 2.70 -39.53
N ASP A 871 -21.32 2.91 -40.83
CA ASP A 871 -20.14 3.25 -41.63
C ASP A 871 -20.00 4.77 -41.86
N ASP A 872 -21.02 5.56 -41.53
CA ASP A 872 -21.05 7.03 -41.68
C ASP A 872 -20.62 7.79 -40.39
N LEU A 873 -20.13 7.09 -39.34
CA LEU A 873 -19.82 7.72 -38.05
C LEU A 873 -18.39 8.28 -38.02
N ARG A 874 -18.28 9.58 -37.75
CA ARG A 874 -17.00 10.31 -37.69
C ARG A 874 -16.69 10.71 -36.26
N LEU A 875 -15.41 10.60 -35.85
CA LEU A 875 -14.96 10.91 -34.50
C LEU A 875 -15.44 12.28 -34.01
N ARG A 876 -15.33 13.31 -34.86
CA ARG A 876 -15.78 14.69 -34.54
C ARG A 876 -17.23 14.81 -34.06
N ASP A 877 -18.10 13.89 -34.47
CA ASP A 877 -19.53 13.90 -34.14
C ASP A 877 -19.87 13.06 -32.89
N LEU A 878 -18.88 12.32 -32.37
CA LEU A 878 -19.06 11.36 -31.28
C LEU A 878 -18.53 11.87 -29.93
N PHE A 879 -17.76 12.96 -29.91
CA PHE A 879 -17.21 13.52 -28.68
C PHE A 879 -18.28 13.89 -27.66
N PHE A 880 -18.18 13.36 -26.44
CA PHE A 880 -19.10 13.63 -25.33
C PHE A 880 -20.58 13.40 -25.67
N ASN A 881 -20.85 12.42 -26.54
CA ASN A 881 -22.19 12.06 -26.98
C ASN A 881 -22.60 10.67 -26.44
N PRO A 882 -23.06 10.57 -25.17
CA PRO A 882 -23.52 9.29 -24.61
C PRO A 882 -24.76 8.75 -25.33
N GLY A 883 -25.46 9.58 -26.10
CA GLY A 883 -26.58 9.16 -26.96
C GLY A 883 -26.15 8.28 -28.14
N ALA A 884 -24.86 8.27 -28.50
CA ALA A 884 -24.34 7.40 -29.55
C ALA A 884 -24.39 5.91 -29.18
N ILE A 885 -24.43 5.57 -27.88
CA ILE A 885 -24.68 4.20 -27.40
C ILE A 885 -26.19 4.02 -27.33
N SER A 886 -26.76 3.31 -28.31
CA SER A 886 -28.20 3.18 -28.49
C SER A 886 -28.56 1.84 -29.14
N GLU A 887 -29.84 1.51 -29.23
CA GLU A 887 -30.30 0.34 -29.98
C GLU A 887 -29.94 0.43 -31.48
N GLU A 888 -29.89 1.64 -32.06
CA GLU A 888 -29.53 1.87 -33.47
C GLU A 888 -28.05 1.57 -33.77
N THR A 889 -27.21 1.58 -32.75
CA THR A 889 -25.77 1.27 -32.81
C THR A 889 -25.43 -0.06 -32.14
N ASN A 890 -26.44 -0.89 -31.82
CA ASN A 890 -26.28 -2.17 -31.13
C ASN A 890 -25.53 -2.03 -29.79
N GLY A 891 -25.84 -0.97 -29.04
CA GLY A 891 -25.30 -0.72 -27.70
C GLY A 891 -23.78 -0.58 -27.69
N ILE A 892 -23.12 -1.21 -26.72
CA ILE A 892 -21.66 -1.24 -26.63
C ILE A 892 -21.07 -2.30 -27.57
N GLU A 893 -21.84 -3.35 -27.86
CA GLU A 893 -21.45 -4.47 -28.70
C GLU A 893 -21.14 -4.01 -30.12
N GLY A 894 -21.88 -3.02 -30.63
CA GLY A 894 -21.60 -2.41 -31.92
C GLY A 894 -20.20 -1.84 -32.03
N PHE A 895 -19.81 -0.99 -31.07
CA PHE A 895 -18.49 -0.38 -31.05
C PHE A 895 -17.38 -1.39 -30.75
N LEU A 896 -17.56 -2.28 -29.76
CA LEU A 896 -16.57 -3.32 -29.45
C LEU A 896 -16.31 -4.24 -30.66
N GLY A 897 -17.36 -4.63 -31.37
CA GLY A 897 -17.26 -5.43 -32.60
C GLY A 897 -16.59 -4.67 -33.74
N GLY A 898 -17.12 -3.50 -34.09
CA GLY A 898 -16.66 -2.75 -35.27
C GLY A 898 -15.23 -2.24 -35.14
N MET A 899 -14.86 -1.71 -33.97
CA MET A 899 -13.49 -1.20 -33.75
C MET A 899 -12.43 -2.29 -33.75
N SER A 900 -12.79 -3.58 -33.60
CA SER A 900 -11.86 -4.70 -33.80
C SER A 900 -11.41 -4.87 -35.26
N THR A 901 -12.10 -4.23 -36.21
CA THR A 901 -11.86 -4.36 -37.65
C THR A 901 -11.19 -3.14 -38.28
N ILE A 902 -11.06 -2.04 -37.54
CA ILE A 902 -10.51 -0.77 -38.05
C ILE A 902 -9.03 -0.69 -37.75
N HIS A 903 -8.25 -0.36 -38.78
CA HIS A 903 -6.81 -0.18 -38.66
C HIS A 903 -6.47 1.04 -37.82
N THR A 904 -5.48 0.87 -36.95
CA THR A 904 -4.82 1.98 -36.26
C THR A 904 -4.02 2.82 -37.27
N GLN A 905 -4.01 4.14 -37.09
CA GLN A 905 -3.15 5.03 -37.86
C GLN A 905 -1.69 4.94 -37.37
N GLU A 906 -0.75 5.31 -38.22
CA GLU A 906 0.67 5.26 -37.92
C GLU A 906 1.08 6.18 -36.76
N PHE A 907 2.09 5.77 -35.99
CA PHE A 907 2.72 6.65 -35.00
C PHE A 907 3.71 7.59 -35.71
N ASP A 908 3.20 8.70 -36.24
CA ASP A 908 3.99 9.65 -37.01
C ASP A 908 3.54 11.11 -36.83
N CYS A 909 4.14 12.00 -37.62
CA CYS A 909 3.79 13.41 -37.65
C CYS A 909 2.57 13.72 -38.52
N HIS A 910 1.56 12.85 -38.61
CA HIS A 910 0.29 13.13 -39.29
C HIS A 910 -0.86 12.94 -38.30
N VAL A 911 -1.75 13.93 -38.22
CA VAL A 911 -2.93 13.89 -37.36
C VAL A 911 -4.14 14.36 -38.14
N ILE A 912 -5.22 13.58 -38.07
CA ILE A 912 -6.50 13.87 -38.72
C ILE A 912 -7.10 15.19 -38.27
N ASP A 913 -7.85 15.84 -39.16
CA ASP A 913 -8.49 17.12 -38.88
C ASP A 913 -9.56 17.03 -37.78
N ASP A 914 -10.16 15.86 -37.56
CA ASP A 914 -11.10 15.62 -36.44
C ASP A 914 -10.48 15.95 -35.07
N LEU A 915 -9.15 15.77 -34.93
CA LEU A 915 -8.39 16.10 -33.72
C LEU A 915 -7.61 17.42 -33.87
N ARG A 916 -7.12 17.74 -35.06
CA ARG A 916 -6.26 18.91 -35.31
C ARG A 916 -7.04 20.21 -35.51
N ASN A 917 -8.28 20.14 -35.98
CA ASN A 917 -9.09 21.30 -36.34
C ASN A 917 -10.51 21.27 -35.75
N PHE A 918 -11.04 20.07 -35.47
CA PHE A 918 -12.43 19.89 -35.04
C PHE A 918 -12.56 19.27 -33.64
N LEU A 919 -11.49 19.30 -32.82
CA LEU A 919 -11.53 18.69 -31.49
C LEU A 919 -12.62 19.36 -30.64
N PHE A 920 -13.58 18.55 -30.20
CA PHE A 920 -14.77 18.93 -29.41
C PHE A 920 -15.70 19.94 -30.08
N GLY A 921 -15.50 20.23 -31.37
CA GLY A 921 -16.37 21.09 -32.12
C GLY A 921 -15.69 21.81 -33.28
N PRO A 922 -16.43 22.66 -33.99
CA PRO A 922 -15.98 23.37 -35.18
C PRO A 922 -15.11 24.60 -34.85
N PRO A 923 -14.12 24.95 -35.70
CA PRO A 923 -13.32 26.16 -35.55
C PRO A 923 -14.15 27.42 -35.35
N GLY A 924 -13.78 28.25 -34.37
CA GLY A 924 -14.49 29.49 -34.05
C GLY A 924 -15.84 29.33 -33.34
N ALA A 925 -16.31 28.10 -33.11
CA ALA A 925 -17.54 27.78 -32.40
C ALA A 925 -17.35 26.63 -31.38
N GLY A 926 -16.17 26.58 -30.75
CA GLY A 926 -15.82 25.63 -29.69
C GLY A 926 -14.74 24.61 -30.05
N GLY A 927 -14.36 24.51 -31.32
CA GLY A 927 -13.30 23.62 -31.80
C GLY A 927 -11.90 23.99 -31.34
N LEU A 928 -11.07 22.96 -31.17
CA LEU A 928 -9.67 23.04 -30.70
C LEU A 928 -8.71 22.31 -31.65
N ASP A 929 -7.41 22.44 -31.37
CA ASP A 929 -6.33 21.71 -32.06
C ASP A 929 -5.54 20.89 -31.03
N LEU A 930 -5.72 19.56 -31.06
CA LEU A 930 -5.07 18.65 -30.11
C LEU A 930 -3.54 18.67 -30.23
N VAL A 931 -3.00 18.84 -31.45
CA VAL A 931 -1.56 18.91 -31.69
C VAL A 931 -0.98 20.16 -31.04
N ALA A 932 -1.59 21.31 -31.31
CA ALA A 932 -1.16 22.58 -30.72
C ALA A 932 -1.27 22.53 -29.19
N MET A 933 -2.33 21.91 -28.65
CA MET A 933 -2.51 21.74 -27.21
C MET A 933 -1.48 20.79 -26.59
N ASN A 934 -1.11 19.69 -27.24
CA ASN A 934 -0.07 18.78 -26.75
C ASN A 934 1.29 19.49 -26.62
N ILE A 935 1.68 20.22 -27.67
CA ILE A 935 2.91 21.01 -27.68
C ILE A 935 2.87 22.08 -26.58
N ASN A 936 1.77 22.84 -26.49
CA ASN A 936 1.63 23.90 -25.51
C ASN A 936 1.56 23.37 -24.07
N ARG A 937 0.98 22.18 -23.85
CA ARG A 937 0.97 21.50 -22.55
C ARG A 937 2.36 21.05 -22.13
N GLY A 938 3.17 20.55 -23.05
CA GLY A 938 4.59 20.28 -22.82
C GLY A 938 5.32 21.52 -22.31
N ARG A 939 5.07 22.67 -22.94
CA ARG A 939 5.66 23.95 -22.56
C ARG A 939 5.18 24.43 -21.20
N ASP A 940 3.87 24.38 -20.96
CA ASP A 940 3.21 24.71 -19.69
C ASP A 940 3.81 23.93 -18.53
N ARG A 941 4.02 22.62 -18.68
CA ARG A 941 4.54 21.72 -17.64
C ARG A 941 6.06 21.71 -17.53
N GLY A 942 6.73 22.67 -18.18
CA GLY A 942 8.16 22.86 -18.09
C GLY A 942 8.99 21.74 -18.72
N LEU A 943 8.50 21.06 -19.76
CA LEU A 943 9.33 20.09 -20.48
C LEU A 943 10.47 20.80 -21.24
N PRO A 944 11.73 20.31 -21.12
CA PRO A 944 12.82 20.84 -21.91
C PRO A 944 12.67 20.46 -23.40
N ASP A 945 13.66 20.81 -24.22
CA ASP A 945 13.68 20.41 -25.63
C ASP A 945 13.90 18.90 -25.78
N TYR A 946 13.55 18.39 -26.96
CA TYR A 946 13.67 16.99 -27.32
C TYR A 946 15.09 16.45 -27.12
N ASN A 947 16.13 17.20 -27.49
CA ASN A 947 17.53 16.75 -27.33
C ASN A 947 17.96 16.65 -25.86
N SER A 948 17.46 17.53 -25.00
CA SER A 948 17.66 17.46 -23.55
C SER A 948 16.96 16.24 -22.93
N ILE A 949 15.77 15.87 -23.42
CA ILE A 949 15.13 14.60 -23.02
C ILE A 949 15.93 13.39 -23.49
N ARG A 950 16.42 13.39 -24.74
CA ARG A 950 17.28 12.31 -25.22
C ARG A 950 18.49 12.10 -24.32
N ASP A 951 19.18 13.19 -23.97
CA ASP A 951 20.39 13.14 -23.14
C ASP A 951 20.12 12.54 -21.75
N VAL A 952 19.08 12.99 -21.05
CA VAL A 952 18.74 12.45 -19.72
C VAL A 952 18.26 10.99 -19.77
N MET A 953 17.72 10.55 -20.91
CA MET A 953 17.36 9.15 -21.17
C MET A 953 18.54 8.30 -21.68
N GLY A 954 19.76 8.86 -21.69
CA GLY A 954 20.97 8.15 -22.15
C GLY A 954 21.05 7.94 -23.66
N LEU A 955 20.28 8.71 -24.45
CA LEU A 955 20.24 8.65 -25.90
C LEU A 955 21.09 9.76 -26.52
N SER A 956 21.67 9.49 -27.69
CA SER A 956 22.51 10.47 -28.39
C SER A 956 21.70 11.65 -28.91
N ARG A 957 22.12 12.87 -28.58
CA ARG A 957 21.58 14.12 -29.18
C ARG A 957 21.69 14.09 -30.70
N ILE A 958 20.70 14.65 -31.39
CA ILE A 958 20.76 14.95 -32.82
C ILE A 958 21.37 16.34 -33.03
N ASN A 959 22.22 16.49 -34.05
CA ASN A 959 22.94 17.74 -34.34
C ASN A 959 22.48 18.39 -35.65
N THR A 960 21.68 17.68 -36.45
CA THR A 960 21.15 18.14 -37.75
C THR A 960 19.78 17.52 -37.98
N PHE A 961 18.90 18.21 -38.70
CA PHE A 961 17.57 17.68 -39.03
C PHE A 961 17.63 16.37 -39.83
N SER A 962 18.70 16.12 -40.60
CA SER A 962 18.88 14.84 -41.31
C SER A 962 19.08 13.63 -40.38
N GLN A 963 19.31 13.85 -39.09
CA GLN A 963 19.41 12.78 -38.08
C GLN A 963 18.07 12.50 -37.37
N LEU A 964 17.03 13.29 -37.65
CA LEU A 964 15.71 13.13 -37.03
C LEU A 964 14.94 11.94 -37.65
N SER A 965 14.87 11.90 -38.99
CA SER A 965 14.15 10.87 -39.76
C SER A 965 14.87 10.54 -41.07
N ALA A 966 14.67 9.34 -41.65
CA ALA A 966 15.06 9.05 -43.03
C ALA A 966 14.28 9.89 -44.05
N ASN A 967 13.11 10.44 -43.69
CA ASN A 967 12.29 11.21 -44.62
C ASN A 967 12.87 12.64 -44.81
N PRO A 968 13.50 12.95 -45.97
CA PRO A 968 14.12 14.26 -46.18
C PRO A 968 13.09 15.39 -46.27
N ILE A 969 11.84 15.09 -46.65
CA ILE A 969 10.75 16.06 -46.69
C ILE A 969 10.38 16.43 -45.26
N LEU A 970 10.11 15.44 -44.40
CA LEU A 970 9.82 15.68 -42.99
C LEU A 970 10.92 16.50 -42.31
N ASN A 971 12.18 16.14 -42.53
CA ASN A 971 13.32 16.89 -42.01
C ASN A 971 13.34 18.35 -42.49
N GLN A 972 12.95 18.61 -43.74
CA GLN A 972 12.84 19.97 -44.28
C GLN A 972 11.68 20.75 -43.64
N HIS A 973 10.53 20.11 -43.38
CA HIS A 973 9.40 20.72 -42.67
C HIS A 973 9.78 21.11 -41.23
N PHE A 974 10.51 20.25 -40.52
CA PHE A 974 11.08 20.57 -39.22
C PHE A 974 12.11 21.71 -39.30
N ALA A 975 13.00 21.68 -40.30
CA ALA A 975 14.01 22.72 -40.49
C ALA A 975 13.39 24.11 -40.77
N VAL A 976 12.33 24.16 -41.57
CA VAL A 976 11.61 25.42 -41.86
C VAL A 976 10.82 25.91 -40.65
N THR A 977 10.22 24.99 -39.89
CA THR A 977 9.35 25.33 -38.76
C THR A 977 10.15 25.72 -37.52
N TYR A 978 11.11 24.89 -37.11
CA TYR A 978 11.89 25.07 -35.87
C TYR A 978 13.19 25.85 -36.06
N GLY A 979 13.81 25.80 -37.25
CA GLY A 979 15.09 26.46 -37.53
C GLY A 979 16.32 25.82 -36.88
N ASP A 980 16.20 25.31 -35.65
CA ASP A 980 17.24 24.61 -34.90
C ASP A 980 16.70 23.32 -34.27
N VAL A 981 17.52 22.26 -34.23
CA VAL A 981 17.15 20.96 -33.63
C VAL A 981 17.00 21.04 -32.11
N ASP A 982 17.67 21.98 -31.45
CA ASP A 982 17.56 22.19 -30.00
C ASP A 982 16.29 22.98 -29.59
N LEU A 983 15.44 23.35 -30.56
CA LEU A 983 14.14 23.97 -30.31
C LEU A 983 12.96 23.00 -30.44
N ILE A 984 13.19 21.75 -30.84
CA ILE A 984 12.14 20.75 -31.07
C ILE A 984 11.44 20.40 -29.75
N ASP A 985 10.11 20.48 -29.74
CA ASP A 985 9.30 20.03 -28.59
C ASP A 985 9.30 18.50 -28.52
N VAL A 986 9.34 17.94 -27.31
CA VAL A 986 9.54 16.50 -27.07
C VAL A 986 8.54 15.62 -27.82
N TRP A 987 7.24 15.96 -27.77
CA TRP A 987 6.18 15.21 -28.44
C TRP A 987 6.38 15.16 -29.97
N ALA A 988 6.69 16.30 -30.58
CA ALA A 988 6.96 16.38 -32.02
C ALA A 988 8.23 15.63 -32.42
N GLY A 989 9.29 15.73 -31.62
CA GLY A 989 10.54 15.01 -31.87
C GLY A 989 10.37 13.50 -31.82
N MET A 990 9.58 12.98 -30.87
CA MET A 990 9.31 11.54 -30.76
C MET A 990 8.54 10.97 -31.95
N LEU A 991 7.51 11.70 -32.43
CA LEU A 991 6.71 11.29 -33.60
C LEU A 991 7.49 11.32 -34.92
N ALA A 992 8.58 12.08 -34.98
CA ALA A 992 9.41 12.17 -36.18
C ALA A 992 10.48 11.07 -36.26
N GLU A 993 10.74 10.36 -35.16
CA GLU A 993 11.74 9.30 -35.13
C GLU A 993 11.37 8.13 -36.03
N GLU A 994 12.38 7.50 -36.61
CA GLU A 994 12.20 6.18 -37.20
C GLU A 994 11.84 5.15 -36.13
N HIS A 995 10.87 4.31 -36.46
CA HIS A 995 10.47 3.21 -35.61
C HIS A 995 11.59 2.20 -35.41
N MET A 996 11.65 1.64 -34.21
CA MET A 996 12.48 0.48 -33.95
C MET A 996 11.90 -0.74 -34.67
N GLN A 997 12.76 -1.68 -35.08
CA GLN A 997 12.33 -2.88 -35.80
C GLN A 997 11.28 -3.66 -34.97
N GLY A 998 10.08 -3.83 -35.54
CA GLY A 998 8.99 -4.56 -34.88
C GLY A 998 8.30 -3.80 -33.75
N SER A 999 8.50 -2.48 -33.65
CA SER A 999 7.83 -1.61 -32.69
C SER A 999 7.11 -0.47 -33.39
N LEU A 1000 6.04 0.01 -32.78
CA LEU A 1000 5.31 1.21 -33.20
C LEU A 1000 6.13 2.49 -32.90
N PHE A 1001 7.11 2.40 -32.01
CA PHE A 1001 7.79 3.57 -31.46
C PHE A 1001 9.20 3.76 -31.98
N GLY A 1002 9.59 5.02 -32.11
CA GLY A 1002 10.99 5.42 -32.11
C GLY A 1002 11.67 5.21 -30.75
N ARG A 1003 13.00 5.27 -30.75
CA ARG A 1003 13.82 4.95 -29.58
C ARG A 1003 13.54 5.80 -28.34
N THR A 1004 13.22 7.08 -28.49
CA THR A 1004 12.93 7.96 -27.34
C THR A 1004 11.62 7.58 -26.68
N ALA A 1005 10.53 7.47 -27.45
CA ALA A 1005 9.22 7.09 -26.92
C ALA A 1005 9.27 5.69 -26.27
N GLN A 1006 9.87 4.71 -26.95
CA GLN A 1006 10.06 3.35 -26.43
C GLN A 1006 10.76 3.35 -25.07
N THR A 1007 11.85 4.13 -24.92
CA THR A 1007 12.63 4.18 -23.68
C THR A 1007 11.80 4.72 -22.52
N ILE A 1008 11.09 5.84 -22.73
CA ILE A 1008 10.27 6.49 -21.69
C ILE A 1008 9.11 5.58 -21.26
N ILE A 1009 8.41 4.98 -22.23
CA ILE A 1009 7.26 4.11 -21.96
C ILE A 1009 7.72 2.84 -21.24
N SER A 1010 8.80 2.20 -21.71
CA SER A 1010 9.33 0.98 -21.08
C SER A 1010 9.74 1.22 -19.63
N GLU A 1011 10.38 2.36 -19.36
CA GLU A 1011 10.79 2.71 -18.01
C GLU A 1011 9.59 2.97 -17.09
N GLN A 1012 8.59 3.72 -17.53
CA GLN A 1012 7.40 4.00 -16.70
C GLN A 1012 6.67 2.71 -16.32
N PHE A 1013 6.37 1.84 -17.28
CA PHE A 1013 5.67 0.58 -17.00
C PHE A 1013 6.51 -0.37 -16.16
N THR A 1014 7.84 -0.37 -16.32
CA THR A 1014 8.71 -1.13 -15.41
C THR A 1014 8.59 -0.60 -13.97
N ASN A 1015 8.59 0.72 -13.78
CA ASN A 1015 8.49 1.32 -12.45
C ASN A 1015 7.11 1.07 -11.80
N ILE A 1016 6.03 1.16 -12.58
CA ILE A 1016 4.69 0.85 -12.09
C ILE A 1016 4.63 -0.61 -11.65
N ARG A 1017 5.06 -1.56 -12.48
CA ARG A 1017 5.07 -3.00 -12.15
C ARG A 1017 5.94 -3.34 -10.94
N ASP A 1018 7.19 -2.89 -10.95
CA ASP A 1018 8.18 -3.28 -9.96
C ASP A 1018 7.95 -2.55 -8.61
N GLY A 1019 7.38 -1.33 -8.64
CA GLY A 1019 7.06 -0.53 -7.45
C GLY A 1019 5.68 -0.80 -6.86
N ASP A 1020 4.97 -1.81 -7.34
CA ASP A 1020 3.62 -2.16 -6.90
C ASP A 1020 3.57 -3.43 -6.05
N ARG A 1021 3.25 -3.26 -4.76
CA ARG A 1021 3.13 -4.36 -3.78
C ARG A 1021 1.96 -5.31 -4.09
N PHE A 1022 0.99 -4.85 -4.87
CA PHE A 1022 -0.22 -5.59 -5.24
C PHE A 1022 -0.24 -5.96 -6.73
N PHE A 1023 0.91 -5.94 -7.41
CA PHE A 1023 1.01 -6.54 -8.74
C PHE A 1023 0.63 -8.02 -8.67
N PHE A 1024 -0.25 -8.49 -9.57
CA PHE A 1024 -0.98 -9.74 -9.37
C PHE A 1024 -0.09 -10.98 -9.12
N GLU A 1025 1.14 -11.01 -9.64
CA GLU A 1025 2.05 -12.14 -9.44
C GLU A 1025 2.56 -12.28 -8.00
N VAL A 1026 2.63 -11.19 -7.26
CA VAL A 1026 3.08 -11.15 -5.86
C VAL A 1026 1.96 -10.83 -4.88
N ASP A 1027 0.75 -10.53 -5.36
CA ASP A 1027 -0.39 -10.23 -4.51
C ASP A 1027 -0.68 -11.41 -3.54
N PRO A 1028 -0.65 -11.17 -2.22
CA PRO A 1028 -0.78 -12.23 -1.22
C PRO A 1028 -2.20 -12.75 -1.04
N VAL A 1029 -3.23 -12.06 -1.56
CA VAL A 1029 -4.64 -12.48 -1.47
C VAL A 1029 -5.00 -13.42 -2.61
N LEU A 1030 -4.37 -13.26 -3.78
CA LEU A 1030 -4.66 -14.11 -4.94
C LEU A 1030 -4.07 -15.51 -4.74
N SER A 1031 -4.90 -16.53 -4.93
CA SER A 1031 -4.43 -17.91 -4.99
C SER A 1031 -3.57 -18.16 -6.23
N GLU A 1032 -2.70 -19.16 -6.18
CA GLU A 1032 -1.88 -19.55 -7.35
C GLU A 1032 -2.75 -19.92 -8.58
N THR A 1033 -3.96 -20.43 -8.37
CA THR A 1033 -4.88 -20.72 -9.47
C THR A 1033 -5.41 -19.44 -10.11
N GLU A 1034 -5.76 -18.44 -9.31
CA GLU A 1034 -6.20 -17.13 -9.79
C GLU A 1034 -5.06 -16.38 -10.49
N LYS A 1035 -3.83 -16.44 -9.97
CA LYS A 1035 -2.65 -15.88 -10.65
C LYS A 1035 -2.42 -16.51 -12.02
N ILE A 1036 -2.60 -17.83 -12.14
CA ILE A 1036 -2.53 -18.54 -13.42
C ILE A 1036 -3.69 -18.12 -14.34
N GLU A 1037 -4.91 -17.97 -13.82
CA GLU A 1037 -6.05 -17.47 -14.60
C GLU A 1037 -5.76 -16.06 -15.14
N ILE A 1038 -5.37 -15.14 -14.27
CA ILE A 1038 -5.02 -13.77 -14.61
C ILE A 1038 -3.91 -13.75 -15.65
N ARG A 1039 -2.81 -14.49 -15.45
CA ARG A 1039 -1.68 -14.51 -16.38
C ARG A 1039 -2.04 -14.95 -17.80
N ASN A 1040 -3.08 -15.77 -17.95
CA ASN A 1040 -3.50 -16.33 -19.23
C ASN A 1040 -4.71 -15.60 -19.84
N ILE A 1041 -5.25 -14.58 -19.17
CA ILE A 1041 -6.42 -13.86 -19.68
C ILE A 1041 -6.05 -13.03 -20.91
N ARG A 1042 -6.99 -12.95 -21.86
CA ARG A 1042 -6.92 -12.01 -22.98
C ARG A 1042 -8.10 -11.05 -22.94
N LEU A 1043 -7.94 -9.86 -23.55
CA LEU A 1043 -9.05 -8.92 -23.67
C LEU A 1043 -10.24 -9.52 -24.43
N SER A 1044 -9.98 -10.39 -25.42
CA SER A 1044 -11.01 -11.15 -26.15
C SER A 1044 -11.87 -12.03 -25.23
N ASP A 1045 -11.28 -12.61 -24.18
CA ASP A 1045 -12.01 -13.44 -23.22
C ASP A 1045 -13.01 -12.60 -22.42
N ILE A 1046 -12.58 -11.42 -21.98
CA ILE A 1046 -13.45 -10.48 -21.25
C ILE A 1046 -14.59 -10.01 -22.16
N ILE A 1047 -14.32 -9.68 -23.43
CA ILE A 1047 -15.36 -9.28 -24.39
C ILE A 1047 -16.39 -10.41 -24.57
N ARG A 1048 -15.95 -11.65 -24.83
CA ARG A 1048 -16.86 -12.78 -25.08
C ARG A 1048 -17.67 -13.18 -23.85
N ARG A 1049 -17.13 -13.02 -22.64
CA ARG A 1049 -17.85 -13.32 -21.38
C ARG A 1049 -18.95 -12.30 -21.07
N ASN A 1050 -18.85 -11.09 -21.59
CA ASN A 1050 -19.71 -9.95 -21.21
C ASN A 1050 -20.52 -9.35 -22.37
N THR A 1051 -20.45 -9.95 -23.55
CA THR A 1051 -21.18 -9.52 -24.76
C THR A 1051 -21.75 -10.71 -25.52
N LEU A 1052 -22.57 -10.44 -26.52
CA LEU A 1052 -23.12 -11.44 -27.45
C LEU A 1052 -22.33 -11.53 -28.76
N LEU A 1053 -21.12 -10.98 -28.83
CA LEU A 1053 -20.31 -10.96 -30.05
C LEU A 1053 -19.66 -12.33 -30.29
N GLU A 1054 -19.97 -12.95 -31.44
CA GLU A 1054 -19.47 -14.30 -31.78
C GLU A 1054 -18.17 -14.28 -32.62
N PHE A 1055 -17.80 -13.12 -33.18
CA PHE A 1055 -16.74 -12.99 -34.20
C PHE A 1055 -15.46 -12.29 -33.73
N ILE A 1056 -15.39 -11.85 -32.47
CA ILE A 1056 -14.20 -11.16 -31.93
C ILE A 1056 -12.96 -12.05 -32.09
N PRO A 1057 -11.84 -11.55 -32.63
CA PRO A 1057 -10.61 -12.33 -32.78
C PRO A 1057 -9.92 -12.59 -31.42
N ASP A 1058 -9.14 -13.66 -31.34
CA ASP A 1058 -8.34 -13.98 -30.13
C ASP A 1058 -7.23 -12.95 -29.86
N GLU A 1059 -6.66 -12.36 -30.91
CA GLU A 1059 -5.69 -11.26 -30.80
C GLU A 1059 -6.38 -9.95 -31.16
N VAL A 1060 -7.15 -9.40 -30.22
CA VAL A 1060 -8.03 -8.25 -30.50
C VAL A 1060 -7.26 -6.98 -30.92
N PHE A 1061 -5.99 -6.88 -30.53
CA PHE A 1061 -5.12 -5.75 -30.88
C PHE A 1061 -4.55 -5.83 -32.30
N ARG A 1062 -4.79 -6.90 -33.06
CA ARG A 1062 -4.29 -7.09 -34.44
C ARG A 1062 -5.43 -7.39 -35.42
N ILE A 1063 -5.26 -6.96 -36.65
CA ILE A 1063 -6.16 -7.31 -37.75
C ILE A 1063 -5.59 -8.50 -38.51
N ASN A 1064 -6.37 -9.59 -38.59
CA ASN A 1064 -6.05 -10.76 -39.39
C ASN A 1064 -6.55 -10.58 -40.83
N GLU A 1065 -5.67 -10.66 -41.83
CA GLU A 1065 -6.00 -10.51 -43.26
C GLU A 1065 -7.02 -11.55 -43.79
N SER A 1066 -7.41 -12.58 -43.01
CA SER A 1066 -8.37 -13.60 -43.43
C SER A 1066 -9.85 -13.20 -43.31
N THR A 1067 -10.18 -12.04 -42.73
CA THR A 1067 -11.57 -11.58 -42.54
C THR A 1067 -11.99 -10.41 -43.43
N THR A 1068 -11.12 -9.86 -44.28
CA THR A 1068 -11.50 -8.79 -45.20
C THR A 1068 -12.08 -9.37 -46.50
N GLY A 1069 -13.37 -9.67 -46.48
CA GLY A 1069 -14.15 -9.58 -47.70
C GLY A 1069 -14.31 -8.12 -48.05
N ILE A 1070 -13.82 -7.75 -49.24
CA ILE A 1070 -13.98 -6.45 -49.93
C ILE A 1070 -12.81 -5.48 -49.70
N GLU A 1071 -11.74 -5.67 -50.48
CA GLU A 1071 -11.07 -4.53 -51.11
C GLU A 1071 -12.09 -3.90 -52.09
N GLU A 1072 -12.69 -2.77 -51.72
CA GLU A 1072 -13.27 -1.86 -52.70
C GLU A 1072 -12.51 -0.53 -52.67
N ASP A 1073 -11.99 -0.21 -53.84
CA ASP A 1073 -11.35 1.03 -54.27
C ASP A 1073 -12.28 2.23 -53.96
N LEU A 1074 -12.28 2.73 -52.73
CA LEU A 1074 -12.98 3.97 -52.37
C LEU A 1074 -12.08 5.17 -52.66
N THR A 1075 -11.92 5.50 -53.93
CA THR A 1075 -11.70 6.89 -54.33
C THR A 1075 -13.06 7.60 -54.37
N GLU A 1076 -13.66 7.91 -53.22
CA GLU A 1076 -14.75 8.89 -53.16
C GLU A 1076 -14.37 10.05 -52.24
N LEU A 1077 -14.32 11.24 -52.84
CA LEU A 1077 -13.99 12.51 -52.20
C LEU A 1077 -15.01 12.90 -51.11
N ALA A 1078 -14.50 13.52 -50.04
CA ALA A 1078 -15.29 13.98 -48.90
C ALA A 1078 -16.12 15.24 -49.22
N LEU A 1079 -17.42 15.20 -48.88
CA LEU A 1079 -18.30 16.37 -48.81
C LEU A 1079 -18.60 16.69 -47.34
N GLN A 1080 -17.88 17.63 -46.74
CA GLN A 1080 -18.08 18.01 -45.32
C GLN A 1080 -19.18 19.07 -45.20
N ILE A 1081 -20.31 18.78 -44.55
CA ILE A 1081 -21.44 19.73 -44.36
C ILE A 1081 -21.49 20.26 -42.92
N TYR A 1082 -21.42 21.59 -42.74
CA TYR A 1082 -21.41 22.20 -41.40
C TYR A 1082 -22.18 23.55 -41.31
N PRO A 1083 -22.98 23.83 -40.26
CA PRO A 1083 -23.38 22.92 -39.19
C PRO A 1083 -24.39 21.88 -39.66
N ASN A 1084 -24.31 20.67 -39.11
CA ASN A 1084 -25.31 19.63 -39.25
C ASN A 1084 -25.64 19.09 -37.85
N PRO A 1085 -26.77 19.48 -37.24
CA PRO A 1085 -27.90 20.15 -37.86
C PRO A 1085 -27.67 21.65 -38.18
N SER A 1086 -28.27 22.16 -39.26
CA SER A 1086 -28.24 23.58 -39.65
C SER A 1086 -29.52 24.31 -39.28
N THR A 1087 -29.42 25.59 -38.91
CA THR A 1087 -30.58 26.49 -38.66
C THR A 1087 -30.75 27.59 -39.69
N VAL A 1088 -29.69 28.06 -40.37
CA VAL A 1088 -29.78 29.19 -41.31
C VAL A 1088 -29.00 28.90 -42.58
N SER A 1089 -27.73 28.53 -42.47
CA SER A 1089 -26.87 28.15 -43.59
C SER A 1089 -26.04 26.93 -43.22
N LEU A 1090 -25.56 26.21 -44.23
CA LEU A 1090 -24.52 25.20 -44.11
C LEU A 1090 -23.37 25.54 -45.05
N SER A 1091 -22.15 25.18 -44.70
CA SER A 1091 -20.98 25.27 -45.55
C SER A 1091 -20.58 23.87 -45.95
N CYS A 1092 -20.34 23.65 -47.23
CA CYS A 1092 -19.77 22.43 -47.76
C CYS A 1092 -18.33 22.67 -48.22
N ASN A 1093 -17.36 21.92 -47.69
CA ASN A 1093 -16.03 21.89 -48.29
C ASN A 1093 -16.02 20.91 -49.46
N ILE A 1094 -15.59 21.38 -50.63
CA ILE A 1094 -15.56 20.60 -51.86
C ILE A 1094 -14.10 20.45 -52.27
N SER A 1095 -13.57 19.24 -52.13
CA SER A 1095 -12.23 18.92 -52.59
C SER A 1095 -12.21 18.70 -54.11
N ASN A 1096 -11.22 19.27 -54.78
CA ASN A 1096 -11.02 19.26 -56.22
C ASN A 1096 -9.52 19.13 -56.56
N ASP A 1097 -9.07 17.92 -56.87
CA ASP A 1097 -7.67 17.65 -57.23
C ASP A 1097 -7.15 18.38 -58.50
N ASN A 1098 -8.01 19.08 -59.25
CA ASN A 1098 -7.63 19.84 -60.43
C ASN A 1098 -7.31 21.31 -60.12
N LEU A 1099 -6.13 21.78 -60.52
CA LEU A 1099 -5.66 23.17 -60.40
C LEU A 1099 -6.32 24.17 -61.41
N GLY A 1100 -7.58 23.95 -61.81
CA GLY A 1100 -8.28 24.80 -62.79
C GLY A 1100 -9.79 24.94 -62.57
N PRO A 1101 -10.42 25.99 -63.13
CA PRO A 1101 -11.84 26.29 -62.91
C PRO A 1101 -12.76 25.18 -63.45
N GLU A 1102 -13.48 24.50 -62.56
CA GLU A 1102 -14.44 23.43 -62.87
C GLU A 1102 -15.87 23.84 -62.52
N PRO A 1103 -16.83 23.81 -63.47
CA PRO A 1103 -18.24 24.04 -63.16
C PRO A 1103 -18.78 22.94 -62.24
N ALA A 1104 -19.45 23.35 -61.16
CA ALA A 1104 -20.11 22.46 -60.22
C ALA A 1104 -21.55 22.92 -59.97
N MET A 1105 -22.44 21.97 -59.71
CA MET A 1105 -23.84 22.18 -59.38
C MET A 1105 -24.10 21.62 -57.99
N VAL A 1106 -24.73 22.41 -57.11
CA VAL A 1106 -25.15 22.00 -55.77
C VAL A 1106 -26.67 21.93 -55.74
N GLU A 1107 -27.22 20.82 -55.29
CA GLU A 1107 -28.65 20.53 -55.24
C GLU A 1107 -29.02 20.01 -53.85
N ILE A 1108 -30.20 20.37 -53.33
CA ILE A 1108 -30.73 19.75 -52.11
C ILE A 1108 -31.99 18.99 -52.48
N PHE A 1109 -32.12 17.76 -51.99
CA PHE A 1109 -33.28 16.91 -52.12
C PHE A 1109 -33.91 16.63 -50.75
N ASP A 1110 -35.23 16.53 -50.68
CA ASP A 1110 -35.90 15.95 -49.52
C ASP A 1110 -35.74 14.42 -49.48
N MET A 1111 -36.11 13.78 -48.36
CA MET A 1111 -36.03 12.32 -48.21
C MET A 1111 -36.92 11.52 -49.18
N TYR A 1112 -37.78 12.19 -49.95
CA TYR A 1112 -38.59 11.56 -51.00
C TYR A 1112 -37.93 11.69 -52.39
N GLY A 1113 -36.69 12.19 -52.45
CA GLY A 1113 -35.94 12.39 -53.69
C GLY A 1113 -36.41 13.58 -54.51
N ARG A 1114 -37.19 14.51 -53.95
CA ARG A 1114 -37.63 15.73 -54.64
C ARG A 1114 -36.62 16.84 -54.39
N ARG A 1115 -36.12 17.46 -55.45
CA ARG A 1115 -35.20 18.61 -55.36
C ARG A 1115 -35.91 19.83 -54.79
N VAL A 1116 -35.42 20.35 -53.66
CA VAL A 1116 -35.96 21.50 -52.93
C VAL A 1116 -35.09 22.76 -53.06
N TRP A 1117 -33.82 22.63 -53.45
CA TRP A 1117 -32.90 23.76 -53.65
C TRP A 1117 -31.85 23.46 -54.72
N ARG A 1118 -31.30 24.48 -55.37
CA ARG A 1118 -30.18 24.37 -56.33
C ARG A 1118 -29.38 25.68 -56.44
N SER A 1119 -28.06 25.56 -56.62
CA SER A 1119 -27.16 26.63 -57.07
C SER A 1119 -26.08 26.08 -58.02
N ASP A 1120 -25.57 26.92 -58.93
CA ASP A 1120 -24.44 26.60 -59.80
C ASP A 1120 -23.21 27.43 -59.36
N LEU A 1121 -22.01 26.84 -59.34
CA LEU A 1121 -20.77 27.49 -58.92
C LEU A 1121 -19.56 27.02 -59.75
N ILE A 1122 -18.42 27.70 -59.57
CA ILE A 1122 -17.13 27.32 -60.19
C ILE A 1122 -16.15 27.00 -59.07
N LEU A 1123 -15.56 25.81 -59.10
CA LEU A 1123 -14.48 25.36 -58.21
C LEU A 1123 -13.15 25.86 -58.78
N ASN A 1124 -12.44 26.73 -58.05
CA ASN A 1124 -11.18 27.34 -58.47
C ASN A 1124 -9.98 26.94 -57.60
N GLU A 1125 -10.23 26.31 -56.45
CA GLU A 1125 -9.22 25.92 -55.47
C GLU A 1125 -9.29 24.42 -55.17
N PRO A 1126 -8.17 23.79 -54.74
CA PRO A 1126 -8.14 22.36 -54.39
C PRO A 1126 -9.11 21.95 -53.28
N ASP A 1127 -9.43 22.86 -52.36
CA ASP A 1127 -10.47 22.66 -51.34
C ASP A 1127 -11.27 23.95 -51.23
N GLN A 1128 -12.46 23.99 -51.82
CA GLN A 1128 -13.28 25.20 -51.86
C GLN A 1128 -14.47 25.09 -50.91
N LEU A 1129 -14.51 25.97 -49.91
CA LEU A 1129 -15.65 26.10 -49.02
C LEU A 1129 -16.80 26.85 -49.71
N VAL A 1130 -17.99 26.24 -49.73
CA VAL A 1130 -19.20 26.78 -50.36
C VAL A 1130 -20.30 26.92 -49.30
N THR A 1131 -20.80 28.14 -49.08
CA THR A 1131 -21.93 28.36 -48.19
C THR A 1131 -23.26 28.25 -48.94
N VAL A 1132 -24.18 27.49 -48.36
CA VAL A 1132 -25.52 27.18 -48.84
C VAL A 1132 -26.54 27.69 -47.83
N ASP A 1133 -27.40 28.61 -48.26
CA ASP A 1133 -28.52 29.12 -47.46
C ASP A 1133 -29.65 28.08 -47.44
N VAL A 1134 -29.99 27.63 -46.22
CA VAL A 1134 -31.04 26.63 -45.97
C VAL A 1134 -32.15 27.20 -45.09
N GLU A 1135 -32.23 28.53 -44.91
CA GLU A 1135 -33.23 29.19 -44.06
C GLU A 1135 -34.65 28.81 -44.49
N ALA A 1136 -34.90 28.78 -45.81
CA ALA A 1136 -36.20 28.51 -46.39
C ALA A 1136 -36.63 27.02 -46.38
N LEU A 1137 -35.76 26.10 -45.95
CA LEU A 1137 -36.10 24.67 -45.87
C LEU A 1137 -36.92 24.37 -44.60
N PRO A 1138 -37.95 23.49 -44.67
CA PRO A 1138 -38.67 23.03 -43.50
C PRO A 1138 -37.77 22.47 -42.39
N SER A 1139 -37.98 22.98 -41.17
CA SER A 1139 -37.38 22.50 -39.91
C SER A 1139 -37.73 21.04 -39.58
N GLN A 1140 -36.90 20.42 -38.74
CA GLN A 1140 -36.97 19.02 -38.29
C GLN A 1140 -37.01 17.97 -39.42
N SER A 1141 -36.34 18.24 -40.54
CA SER A 1141 -36.32 17.34 -41.71
C SER A 1141 -34.90 17.01 -42.13
N ARG A 1142 -34.68 15.76 -42.59
CA ARG A 1142 -33.44 15.32 -43.22
C ARG A 1142 -33.45 15.69 -44.70
N TYR A 1143 -32.31 16.11 -45.23
CA TYR A 1143 -32.11 16.48 -46.62
C TYR A 1143 -30.83 15.84 -47.17
N LEU A 1144 -30.81 15.62 -48.49
CA LEU A 1144 -29.64 15.18 -49.24
C LEU A 1144 -29.06 16.37 -50.00
N LEU A 1145 -27.85 16.78 -49.69
CA LEU A 1145 -27.06 17.73 -50.47
C LEU A 1145 -26.26 16.96 -51.51
N HIS A 1146 -26.56 17.17 -52.78
CA HIS A 1146 -25.85 16.62 -53.92
C HIS A 1146 -24.97 17.70 -54.56
N ILE A 1147 -23.73 17.35 -54.88
CA ILE A 1147 -22.85 18.18 -55.70
C ILE A 1147 -22.48 17.39 -56.95
N ARG A 1148 -22.53 18.02 -58.12
CA ARG A 1148 -22.23 17.40 -59.42
C ARG A 1148 -21.30 18.28 -60.23
N THR A 1149 -20.23 17.70 -60.75
CA THR A 1149 -19.44 18.28 -61.84
C THR A 1149 -19.66 17.46 -63.12
N ASP A 1150 -19.00 17.80 -64.22
CA ASP A 1150 -19.17 17.10 -65.50
C ASP A 1150 -18.88 15.58 -65.41
N ASN A 1151 -18.02 15.15 -64.48
CA ASN A 1151 -17.57 13.75 -64.36
C ASN A 1151 -17.70 13.15 -62.95
N ARG A 1152 -18.14 13.92 -61.94
CA ARG A 1152 -18.14 13.50 -60.52
C ARG A 1152 -19.44 13.88 -59.83
N SER A 1153 -19.86 13.09 -58.84
CA SER A 1153 -20.97 13.46 -57.98
C SER A 1153 -20.70 13.11 -56.52
N PHE A 1154 -20.94 14.06 -55.62
CA PHE A 1154 -20.81 13.90 -54.18
C PHE A 1154 -22.19 14.03 -53.53
N THR A 1155 -22.44 13.28 -52.47
CA THR A 1155 -23.72 13.33 -51.76
C THR A 1155 -23.45 13.35 -50.26
N GLY A 1156 -24.06 14.30 -49.56
CA GLY A 1156 -23.99 14.40 -48.11
C GLY A 1156 -25.37 14.60 -47.53
N LYS A 1157 -25.58 14.21 -46.28
CA LYS A 1157 -26.87 14.33 -45.59
C LYS A 1157 -26.78 15.48 -44.58
N PHE A 1158 -27.86 16.25 -44.42
CA PHE A 1158 -27.96 17.20 -43.31
C PHE A 1158 -29.37 17.28 -42.74
N VAL A 1159 -29.45 17.67 -41.46
CA VAL A 1159 -30.67 17.92 -40.71
C VAL A 1159 -30.90 19.42 -40.63
N LYS A 1160 -32.09 19.88 -40.96
CA LYS A 1160 -32.53 21.25 -40.67
C LYS A 1160 -33.25 21.25 -39.32
N LEU A 1161 -32.80 22.05 -38.34
CA LEU A 1161 -33.50 22.19 -37.05
C LEU A 1161 -34.79 22.99 -37.16
#